data_AF-A0A2W0H8S9-F1
#
_entry.id   AF-A0A2W0H8S9-F1
#
_cell.length_a   1.000
_cell.length_b   1.000
_cell.length_c   1.000
_cell.angle_alpha   90.00
_cell.angle_beta   90.00
_cell.angle_gamma   90.00
#
_symmetry.space_group_name_H-M   'P 1'
#
loop_
_entity.id
_entity.type
_entity.pdbx_description
1 polymer ?
#
loop_
_entity_poly.entity_id
_entity_poly.type
_entity_poly.pdbx_seq_one_letter_code
_entity_poly.pdbx_strand_id
1 'polypeptide(L)'
;MAQLTTEKWIDEIKHKTEKVGGISLADASEKDLFYAICGIVSEEMNKNWIDTQDLYKQTQTKQVYYLSMEFLIGRLLESNLLNTGMLDACNEALVKMGYDPEKVYSIEHDAGLGNGGLGRLAACFLESIASLKFAGHGCGIRYRYGLFEQRIIHGHQVELPDYWLKEEYPWETRKAEEAIDIHFGGDIHMLKKNDGSLEFKYENTDKVTAVPYDVPIAGYQNGVVNTLRLWSAESNSGTTDMMSTQNSQYFHHLDHKHSIEQISGFLYPDDSGYDGKVLRLKQQYFLVSSSLKSIIRQYKKNISRSLIHLPEKIVIQINDTHPSLAVPELMRILMDEERFGWDDAWEITTKTVAYTNHTTLSEALEKWPQDMVKSLLPRLHMIINEINERFCTEVWNNYPELQNKVHELAIIADDQIHMARLAIVGSFSVNGVARLHTEILKKKEMKNFYTLFPDRFNNKTNGITHRRWLLQVNPELSSLITDVIGPQWITRPNQLISLLRYSRDEPFLDRVSEVKLRNKAKLANFIHEKTGITVNEHSIFDVQIKRLHEYKRQLLNIFHVIHLYNELKDNPNLDITPRTFIFGAKAAPSYYFAKEVIKLINRMASIINNDASINDKLKVVFLENYNVSLAEKIIPATDISEQISTASKEASGTGNMKMMMNGALTVGTLDGANIEIRDLVGDRNIFIFGLTADEVLHYYHHGGYVARDIYNTDERVRRILDQLNEGAFGSQEIEFKDIYYHILYHNDPYFVLKDFDAYIEAHELVEQAYRDKSTWMNMSMTNTAYSGKFSSDRTIQEYASEIWKLKRMD
;
A
#
# COMPACT_ATOMS: atom_id res chain seq x y z
N MET A 1 0.67 29.66 11.70
CA MET A 1 0.35 30.11 10.33
C MET A 1 -0.82 31.08 10.43
N ALA A 2 -0.78 32.21 9.71
CA ALA A 2 -1.94 33.09 9.65
C ALA A 2 -2.98 32.41 8.74
N GLN A 3 -4.02 31.82 9.34
CA GLN A 3 -5.10 31.19 8.57
C GLN A 3 -5.75 32.25 7.67
N LEU A 4 -5.82 31.94 6.37
CA LEU A 4 -6.60 32.75 5.44
C LEU A 4 -8.04 32.77 5.91
N THR A 5 -8.61 33.96 6.10
CA THR A 5 -10.03 34.11 6.40
C THR A 5 -10.86 33.70 5.19
N THR A 6 -12.12 33.34 5.41
CA THR A 6 -13.06 32.97 4.34
C THR A 6 -13.16 34.04 3.24
N GLU A 7 -13.21 35.33 3.62
CA GLU A 7 -13.21 36.44 2.64
C GLU A 7 -11.92 36.49 1.81
N LYS A 8 -10.77 36.28 2.45
CA LYS A 8 -9.49 36.25 1.74
C LYS A 8 -9.42 35.06 0.78
N TRP A 9 -9.97 33.90 1.15
CA TRP A 9 -10.09 32.76 0.25
C TRP A 9 -10.92 33.09 -0.99
N ILE A 10 -12.06 33.76 -0.83
CA ILE A 10 -12.90 34.20 -1.95
C ILE A 10 -12.10 35.13 -2.88
N ASP A 11 -11.37 36.10 -2.31
CA ASP A 11 -10.56 37.05 -3.08
C ASP A 11 -9.39 36.37 -3.82
N GLU A 12 -8.69 35.44 -3.18
CA GLU A 12 -7.59 34.69 -3.80
C GLU A 12 -8.09 33.74 -4.90
N ILE A 13 -9.23 33.05 -4.69
CA ILE A 13 -9.83 32.20 -5.72
C ILE A 13 -10.25 33.05 -6.92
N LYS A 14 -10.90 34.20 -6.69
CA LYS A 14 -11.23 35.15 -7.76
C LYS A 14 -9.97 35.63 -8.47
N HIS A 15 -8.93 36.00 -7.74
CA HIS A 15 -7.67 36.44 -8.32
C HIS A 15 -7.05 35.37 -9.24
N LYS A 16 -6.95 34.12 -8.77
CA LYS A 16 -6.38 33.01 -9.55
C LYS A 16 -7.25 32.70 -10.77
N THR A 17 -8.56 32.67 -10.62
CA THR A 17 -9.49 32.32 -11.71
C THR A 17 -9.53 33.42 -12.79
N GLU A 18 -9.68 34.69 -12.38
CA GLU A 18 -9.87 35.81 -13.30
C GLU A 18 -8.55 36.33 -13.88
N LYS A 19 -7.52 36.52 -13.04
CA LYS A 19 -6.28 37.19 -13.48
C LYS A 19 -5.23 36.22 -14.02
N VAL A 20 -5.18 35.00 -13.49
CA VAL A 20 -4.24 33.97 -13.96
C VAL A 20 -4.91 33.09 -15.01
N GLY A 21 -6.14 32.62 -14.74
CA GLY A 21 -6.90 31.77 -15.64
C GLY A 21 -7.59 32.52 -16.80
N GLY A 22 -7.88 33.82 -16.63
CA GLY A 22 -8.58 34.61 -17.65
C GLY A 22 -10.08 34.30 -17.76
N ILE A 23 -10.67 33.68 -16.73
CA ILE A 23 -12.07 33.23 -16.71
C ILE A 23 -12.83 33.98 -15.62
N SER A 24 -14.00 34.53 -15.95
CA SER A 24 -14.84 35.20 -14.94
C SER A 24 -15.36 34.17 -13.93
N LEU A 25 -15.57 34.56 -12.67
CA LEU A 25 -16.10 33.60 -11.69
C LEU A 25 -17.47 33.03 -12.10
N ALA A 26 -18.28 33.80 -12.83
CA ALA A 26 -19.58 33.34 -13.33
C ALA A 26 -19.47 32.24 -14.39
N ASP A 27 -18.36 32.19 -15.12
CA ASP A 27 -18.09 31.20 -16.17
C ASP A 27 -17.14 30.07 -15.69
N ALA A 28 -16.66 30.14 -14.45
CA ALA A 28 -15.68 29.21 -13.90
C ALA A 28 -16.30 27.83 -13.64
N SER A 29 -15.67 26.79 -14.21
CA SER A 29 -16.01 25.40 -13.95
C SER A 29 -15.41 24.93 -12.61
N GLU A 30 -15.90 23.78 -12.10
CA GLU A 30 -15.32 23.12 -10.93
C GLU A 30 -13.83 22.79 -11.15
N LYS A 31 -13.43 22.54 -12.40
CA LYS A 31 -12.03 22.31 -12.78
C LYS A 31 -11.18 23.58 -12.61
N ASP A 32 -11.70 24.74 -13.01
CA ASP A 32 -10.97 26.01 -12.87
C ASP A 32 -10.75 26.34 -11.39
N LEU A 33 -11.79 26.14 -10.57
CA LEU A 33 -11.69 26.30 -9.11
C LEU A 33 -10.71 25.31 -8.49
N PHE A 34 -10.72 24.05 -8.93
CA PHE A 34 -9.78 23.03 -8.45
C PHE A 34 -8.32 23.48 -8.67
N TYR A 35 -7.96 23.93 -9.88
CA TYR A 35 -6.60 24.40 -10.16
C TYR A 35 -6.27 25.71 -9.42
N ALA A 36 -7.23 26.63 -9.29
CA ALA A 36 -7.05 27.86 -8.52
C ALA A 36 -6.72 27.56 -7.05
N ILE A 37 -7.48 26.67 -6.41
CA ILE A 37 -7.24 26.28 -5.01
C ILE A 37 -5.92 25.53 -4.88
N CYS A 38 -5.62 24.59 -5.77
CA CYS A 38 -4.32 23.91 -5.78
C CYS A 38 -3.16 24.92 -5.84
N GLY A 39 -3.26 25.95 -6.67
CA GLY A 39 -2.25 27.02 -6.75
C GLY A 39 -2.06 27.78 -5.44
N ILE A 40 -3.16 28.14 -4.76
CA ILE A 40 -3.11 28.85 -3.46
C ILE A 40 -2.46 27.97 -2.39
N VAL A 41 -2.86 26.70 -2.31
CA VAL A 41 -2.33 25.74 -1.33
C VAL A 41 -0.85 25.46 -1.59
N SER A 42 -0.47 25.25 -2.86
CA SER A 42 0.92 25.02 -3.27
C SER A 42 1.82 26.20 -2.95
N GLU A 43 1.35 27.45 -3.07
CA GLU A 43 2.14 28.64 -2.69
C GLU A 43 2.50 28.64 -1.20
N GLU A 44 1.54 28.36 -0.33
CA GLU A 44 1.78 28.28 1.12
C GLU A 44 2.68 27.08 1.47
N MET A 45 2.45 25.92 0.85
CA MET A 45 3.26 24.73 1.06
C MET A 45 4.70 24.92 0.57
N ASN A 46 4.91 25.58 -0.57
CA ASN A 46 6.24 25.81 -1.12
C ASN A 46 7.09 26.70 -0.21
N LYS A 47 6.49 27.70 0.43
CA LYS A 47 7.18 28.52 1.43
C LYS A 47 7.67 27.66 2.60
N ASN A 48 6.77 26.89 3.20
CA ASN A 48 7.09 25.97 4.30
C ASN A 48 8.10 24.89 3.89
N TRP A 49 8.06 24.46 2.64
CA TRP A 49 9.00 23.48 2.09
C TRP A 49 10.41 24.05 1.95
N ILE A 50 10.56 25.28 1.47
CA ILE A 50 11.85 25.98 1.45
C ILE A 50 12.41 26.12 2.87
N ASP A 51 11.58 26.59 3.81
CA ASP A 51 11.97 26.76 5.22
C ASP A 51 12.43 25.43 5.84
N THR A 52 11.71 24.33 5.54
CA THR A 52 12.07 22.98 5.98
C THR A 52 13.42 22.54 5.40
N GLN A 53 13.65 22.71 4.10
CA GLN A 53 14.91 22.34 3.45
C GLN A 53 16.10 23.16 3.97
N ASP A 54 15.89 24.45 4.24
CA ASP A 54 16.94 25.30 4.79
C ASP A 54 17.25 24.94 6.24
N LEU A 55 16.24 24.55 7.04
CA LEU A 55 16.45 23.99 8.36
C LEU A 55 17.31 22.70 8.30
N TYR A 56 17.08 21.83 7.31
CA TYR A 56 17.84 20.58 7.16
C TYR A 56 19.31 20.87 6.88
N LYS A 57 19.59 21.87 6.03
CA LYS A 57 20.96 22.30 5.71
C LYS A 57 21.65 22.93 6.91
N GLN A 58 20.97 23.86 7.60
CA GLN A 58 21.55 24.59 8.73
C GLN A 58 21.86 23.68 9.92
N THR A 59 20.96 22.75 10.24
CA THR A 59 21.12 21.84 11.39
C THR A 59 21.91 20.58 11.05
N GLN A 60 22.12 20.30 9.75
CA GLN A 60 22.67 19.03 9.26
C GLN A 60 22.00 17.83 9.93
N THR A 61 20.68 17.88 10.08
CA THR A 61 19.90 16.85 10.78
C THR A 61 20.02 15.51 10.05
N LYS A 62 20.03 14.41 10.82
CA LYS A 62 19.99 13.05 10.26
C LYS A 62 18.66 12.84 9.54
N GLN A 63 18.69 12.30 8.33
CA GLN A 63 17.51 12.16 7.47
C GLN A 63 17.27 10.71 7.10
N VAL A 64 16.01 10.32 6.97
CA VAL A 64 15.61 9.01 6.43
C VAL A 64 15.18 9.13 4.97
N TYR A 65 15.60 8.20 4.13
CA TYR A 65 15.11 8.03 2.77
C TYR A 65 14.39 6.68 2.68
N TYR A 66 13.07 6.74 2.44
CA TYR A 66 12.20 5.58 2.36
C TYR A 66 12.01 5.18 0.90
N LEU A 67 12.66 4.09 0.48
CA LEU A 67 12.60 3.59 -0.89
C LEU A 67 11.47 2.57 -1.02
N SER A 68 10.51 2.85 -1.90
CA SER A 68 9.37 1.97 -2.16
C SER A 68 9.01 1.98 -3.65
N MET A 69 8.65 0.81 -4.18
CA MET A 69 8.12 0.71 -5.54
C MET A 69 6.73 1.33 -5.68
N GLU A 70 5.99 1.48 -4.58
CA GLU A 70 4.66 2.08 -4.58
C GLU A 70 4.45 3.10 -3.46
N PHE A 71 3.69 4.15 -3.77
CA PHE A 71 3.15 5.17 -2.86
C PHE A 71 1.69 5.43 -3.22
N LEU A 72 0.76 4.80 -2.51
CA LEU A 72 -0.67 4.97 -2.78
C LEU A 72 -1.20 6.21 -2.04
N ILE A 73 -0.79 7.40 -2.48
CA ILE A 73 -1.06 8.68 -1.79
C ILE A 73 -2.52 9.14 -1.86
N GLY A 74 -3.25 8.76 -2.91
CA GLY A 74 -4.62 9.22 -3.18
C GLY A 74 -4.65 10.68 -3.62
N ARG A 75 -5.82 11.31 -3.51
CA ARG A 75 -6.00 12.76 -3.72
C ARG A 75 -5.29 13.56 -2.65
N LEU A 76 -4.64 14.66 -3.03
CA LEU A 76 -3.87 15.50 -2.14
C LEU A 76 -4.57 16.81 -1.76
N LEU A 77 -5.52 17.33 -2.53
CA LEU A 77 -6.12 18.64 -2.27
C LEU A 77 -6.72 18.75 -0.87
N GLU A 78 -7.69 17.89 -0.56
CA GLU A 78 -8.38 17.90 0.73
C GLU A 78 -7.41 17.60 1.89
N SER A 79 -6.48 16.67 1.68
CA SER A 79 -5.45 16.30 2.66
C SER A 79 -4.48 17.44 2.93
N ASN A 80 -4.07 18.19 1.91
CA ASN A 80 -3.18 19.33 2.05
C ASN A 80 -3.91 20.50 2.73
N LEU A 81 -5.16 20.77 2.35
CA LEU A 81 -6.02 21.74 3.05
C LEU A 81 -6.17 21.39 4.53
N LEU A 82 -6.40 20.12 4.86
CA LEU A 82 -6.49 19.66 6.26
C LEU A 82 -5.16 19.86 7.00
N ASN A 83 -4.05 19.37 6.43
CA ASN A 83 -2.74 19.41 7.07
C ASN A 83 -2.19 20.84 7.21
N THR A 84 -2.57 21.76 6.33
CA THR A 84 -2.21 23.18 6.44
C THR A 84 -3.18 23.99 7.32
N GLY A 85 -4.28 23.38 7.76
CA GLY A 85 -5.30 24.05 8.58
C GLY A 85 -6.14 25.06 7.79
N MET A 86 -6.32 24.85 6.48
CA MET A 86 -7.04 25.71 5.56
C MET A 86 -8.39 25.13 5.08
N LEU A 87 -8.69 23.86 5.41
CA LEU A 87 -9.87 23.14 4.92
C LEU A 87 -11.19 23.84 5.22
N ASP A 88 -11.45 24.20 6.48
CA ASP A 88 -12.74 24.76 6.89
C ASP A 88 -13.02 26.11 6.20
N ALA A 89 -12.02 26.99 6.15
CA ALA A 89 -12.14 28.30 5.50
C ALA A 89 -12.31 28.19 3.98
N CYS A 90 -11.64 27.21 3.34
CA CYS A 90 -11.81 26.92 1.91
C CYS A 90 -13.21 26.38 1.61
N ASN A 91 -13.70 25.43 2.41
CA ASN A 91 -15.05 24.88 2.30
C ASN A 91 -16.12 25.97 2.46
N GLU A 92 -16.00 26.82 3.48
CA GLU A 92 -16.94 27.93 3.69
C GLU A 92 -16.91 28.93 2.52
N ALA A 93 -15.74 29.20 1.95
CA ALA A 93 -15.59 30.08 0.80
C ALA A 93 -16.29 29.51 -0.44
N LEU A 94 -16.06 28.23 -0.76
CA LEU A 94 -16.72 27.55 -1.88
C LEU A 94 -18.24 27.56 -1.72
N VAL A 95 -18.75 27.26 -0.53
CA VAL A 95 -20.19 27.30 -0.24
C VAL A 95 -20.76 28.70 -0.41
N LYS A 96 -20.08 29.75 0.10
CA LYS A 96 -20.50 31.15 -0.09
C LYS A 96 -20.49 31.58 -1.56
N MET A 97 -19.61 31.00 -2.36
CA MET A 97 -19.54 31.21 -3.81
C MET A 97 -20.56 30.38 -4.59
N GLY A 98 -21.35 29.52 -3.93
CA GLY A 98 -22.39 28.69 -4.54
C GLY A 98 -21.90 27.35 -5.09
N TYR A 99 -20.70 26.91 -4.72
CA TYR A 99 -20.11 25.64 -5.15
C TYR A 99 -20.15 24.58 -4.06
N ASP A 100 -20.20 23.32 -4.48
CA ASP A 100 -20.08 22.15 -3.61
C ASP A 100 -18.60 21.73 -3.51
N PRO A 101 -17.98 21.80 -2.32
CA PRO A 101 -16.59 21.38 -2.15
C PRO A 101 -16.31 19.95 -2.60
N GLU A 102 -17.23 19.01 -2.38
CA GLU A 102 -17.03 17.62 -2.78
C GLU A 102 -16.90 17.47 -4.30
N LYS A 103 -17.66 18.25 -5.07
CA LYS A 103 -17.58 18.25 -6.54
C LYS A 103 -16.25 18.83 -7.03
N VAL A 104 -15.80 19.93 -6.45
CA VAL A 104 -14.51 20.55 -6.78
C VAL A 104 -13.36 19.59 -6.45
N TYR A 105 -13.38 18.95 -5.27
CA TYR A 105 -12.35 17.98 -4.89
C TYR A 105 -12.41 16.69 -5.71
N SER A 106 -13.58 16.35 -6.27
CA SER A 106 -13.75 15.18 -7.12
C SER A 106 -13.09 15.28 -8.49
N ILE A 107 -12.72 16.50 -8.93
CA ILE A 107 -11.95 16.74 -10.16
C ILE A 107 -10.56 16.10 -10.08
N GLU A 108 -9.97 16.01 -8.89
CA GLU A 108 -8.66 15.41 -8.72
C GLU A 108 -8.68 13.91 -9.06
N HIS A 109 -7.74 13.46 -9.89
CA HIS A 109 -7.50 12.04 -10.09
C HIS A 109 -6.56 11.51 -8.99
N ASP A 110 -6.84 10.32 -8.45
CA ASP A 110 -5.89 9.63 -7.58
C ASP A 110 -4.56 9.44 -8.32
N ALA A 111 -3.43 9.72 -7.65
CA ALA A 111 -2.13 9.49 -8.25
C ALA A 111 -1.90 7.99 -8.47
N GLY A 112 -1.67 7.58 -9.72
CA GLY A 112 -1.38 6.20 -10.13
C GLY A 112 0.02 5.74 -9.71
N LEU A 113 0.34 5.83 -8.41
CA LEU A 113 1.67 5.61 -7.85
C LEU A 113 1.74 4.37 -6.96
N GLY A 114 0.64 3.65 -6.78
CA GLY A 114 0.60 2.44 -5.96
C GLY A 114 -0.60 1.54 -6.25
N ASN A 115 -0.60 0.37 -5.63
CA ASN A 115 -1.65 -0.64 -5.76
C ASN A 115 -2.25 -1.01 -4.40
N GLY A 116 -1.40 -1.42 -3.44
CA GLY A 116 -1.85 -2.16 -2.27
C GLY A 116 -1.58 -1.53 -0.91
N GLY A 117 -1.64 -2.39 0.12
CA GLY A 117 -1.36 -2.02 1.49
C GLY A 117 0.07 -1.55 1.74
N LEU A 118 1.05 -2.03 0.97
CA LEU A 118 2.46 -1.62 1.06
C LEU A 118 2.61 -0.13 0.65
N GLY A 119 2.03 0.26 -0.48
CA GLY A 119 2.05 1.64 -0.97
C GLY A 119 1.22 2.57 -0.10
N ARG A 120 0.10 2.09 0.45
CA ARG A 120 -0.72 2.89 1.38
C ARG A 120 -0.03 3.11 2.72
N LEU A 121 0.72 2.12 3.20
CA LEU A 121 1.57 2.23 4.37
C LEU A 121 2.67 3.28 4.15
N ALA A 122 3.38 3.19 3.02
CA ALA A 122 4.42 4.18 2.66
C ALA A 122 3.86 5.61 2.65
N ALA A 123 2.66 5.81 2.09
CA ALA A 123 1.97 7.10 2.11
C ALA A 123 1.61 7.57 3.54
N CYS A 124 1.07 6.69 4.41
CA CYS A 124 0.80 7.03 5.81
C CYS A 124 2.08 7.35 6.61
N PHE A 125 3.18 6.67 6.30
CA PHE A 125 4.48 6.90 6.91
C PHE A 125 5.04 8.27 6.54
N LEU A 126 5.04 8.65 5.26
CA LEU A 126 5.53 9.98 4.84
C LEU A 126 4.78 11.12 5.55
N GLU A 127 3.45 11.01 5.62
CA GLU A 127 2.62 12.00 6.32
C GLU A 127 2.92 12.05 7.82
N SER A 128 3.20 10.91 8.45
CA SER A 128 3.52 10.81 9.88
C SER A 128 4.93 11.31 10.19
N ILE A 129 5.90 11.05 9.31
CA ILE A 129 7.25 11.62 9.41
C ILE A 129 7.16 13.16 9.40
N ALA A 130 6.39 13.73 8.46
CA ALA A 130 6.18 15.18 8.41
C ALA A 130 5.42 15.70 9.64
N SER A 131 4.33 15.05 10.04
CA SER A 131 3.50 15.47 11.18
C SER A 131 4.23 15.40 12.53
N LEU A 132 5.17 14.48 12.67
CA LEU A 132 6.02 14.34 13.87
C LEU A 132 7.28 15.19 13.84
N LYS A 133 7.43 16.05 12.82
CA LYS A 133 8.60 16.91 12.60
C LYS A 133 9.91 16.12 12.50
N PHE A 134 9.90 14.98 11.82
CA PHE A 134 11.12 14.26 11.46
C PHE A 134 11.57 14.61 10.04
N ALA A 135 12.89 14.69 9.85
CA ALA A 135 13.47 14.85 8.52
C ALA A 135 13.42 13.52 7.76
N GLY A 136 12.57 13.44 6.74
CA GLY A 136 12.50 12.23 5.92
C GLY A 136 11.89 12.44 4.54
N HIS A 137 12.26 11.55 3.63
CA HIS A 137 11.91 11.64 2.22
C HIS A 137 11.38 10.30 1.72
N GLY A 138 10.46 10.35 0.77
CA GLY A 138 10.05 9.19 -0.02
C GLY A 138 10.79 9.16 -1.35
N CYS A 139 11.17 7.98 -1.82
CA CYS A 139 11.74 7.78 -3.16
C CYS A 139 10.99 6.68 -3.89
N GLY A 140 10.37 7.02 -5.03
CA GLY A 140 9.58 6.12 -5.85
C GLY A 140 9.72 6.40 -7.35
N ILE A 141 8.94 5.71 -8.17
CA ILE A 141 8.89 5.92 -9.63
C ILE A 141 7.62 6.69 -9.99
N ARG A 142 7.72 7.62 -10.94
CA ARG A 142 6.59 8.38 -11.48
C ARG A 142 5.91 7.58 -12.58
N TYR A 143 5.09 6.59 -12.21
CA TYR A 143 4.39 5.74 -13.19
C TYR A 143 3.39 6.54 -14.02
N ARG A 144 3.47 6.41 -15.35
CA ARG A 144 2.56 7.10 -16.28
C ARG A 144 1.16 6.53 -16.28
N TYR A 145 1.03 5.23 -16.05
CA TYR A 145 -0.23 4.50 -16.22
C TYR A 145 -0.67 3.71 -14.98
N GLY A 146 -0.05 3.99 -13.83
CA GLY A 146 -0.30 3.29 -12.58
C GLY A 146 -0.22 1.78 -12.73
N LEU A 147 -1.08 1.06 -12.00
CA LEU A 147 -1.27 -0.38 -12.20
C LEU A 147 -2.20 -0.60 -13.42
N PHE A 148 -3.46 -0.17 -13.28
CA PHE A 148 -4.48 -0.06 -14.33
C PHE A 148 -5.76 0.53 -13.72
N GLU A 149 -6.57 1.17 -14.55
CA GLU A 149 -7.97 1.46 -14.28
C GLU A 149 -8.81 0.19 -14.54
N GLN A 150 -9.59 -0.22 -13.54
CA GLN A 150 -10.43 -1.41 -13.63
C GLN A 150 -11.81 -1.03 -14.18
N ARG A 151 -12.29 -1.79 -15.17
CA ARG A 151 -13.70 -1.79 -15.57
C ARG A 151 -14.30 -3.17 -15.42
N ILE A 152 -15.59 -3.24 -15.09
CA ILE A 152 -16.34 -4.49 -15.09
C ILE A 152 -17.23 -4.55 -16.33
N ILE A 153 -16.86 -5.40 -17.30
CA ILE A 153 -17.61 -5.58 -18.56
C ILE A 153 -18.13 -7.01 -18.61
N HIS A 154 -19.45 -7.18 -18.70
CA HIS A 154 -20.10 -8.50 -18.64
C HIS A 154 -19.66 -9.35 -17.42
N GLY A 155 -19.45 -8.70 -16.27
CA GLY A 155 -18.97 -9.33 -15.04
C GLY A 155 -17.46 -9.60 -14.99
N HIS A 156 -16.73 -9.41 -16.09
CA HIS A 156 -15.28 -9.59 -16.14
C HIS A 156 -14.53 -8.31 -15.80
N GLN A 157 -13.42 -8.46 -15.08
CA GLN A 157 -12.41 -7.41 -14.99
C GLN A 157 -11.75 -7.17 -16.36
N VAL A 158 -11.71 -5.92 -16.78
CA VAL A 158 -10.94 -5.41 -17.92
C VAL A 158 -9.97 -4.34 -17.43
N GLU A 159 -8.71 -4.48 -17.81
CA GLU A 159 -7.64 -3.53 -17.48
C GLU A 159 -7.51 -2.45 -18.55
N LEU A 160 -7.63 -1.19 -18.15
CA LEU A 160 -7.34 -0.02 -18.97
C LEU A 160 -6.15 0.75 -18.39
N PRO A 161 -5.34 1.47 -19.18
CA PRO A 161 -4.29 2.32 -18.61
C PRO A 161 -4.87 3.42 -17.72
N ASP A 162 -4.26 3.67 -16.55
CA ASP A 162 -4.70 4.72 -15.63
C ASP A 162 -4.09 6.07 -16.04
N TYR A 163 -4.84 6.87 -16.79
CA TYR A 163 -4.38 8.15 -17.36
C TYR A 163 -4.44 9.34 -16.38
N TRP A 164 -4.00 9.14 -15.14
CA TRP A 164 -3.99 10.19 -14.10
C TRP A 164 -3.12 11.42 -14.45
N LEU A 165 -2.15 11.26 -15.36
CA LEU A 165 -1.27 12.32 -15.88
C LEU A 165 -1.71 12.87 -17.24
N LYS A 166 -2.96 12.60 -17.67
CA LYS A 166 -3.50 13.19 -18.90
C LYS A 166 -3.57 14.72 -18.81
N GLU A 167 -3.96 15.21 -17.64
CA GLU A 167 -3.95 16.62 -17.29
C GLU A 167 -2.72 16.91 -16.43
N GLU A 168 -2.38 18.18 -16.26
CA GLU A 168 -1.29 18.59 -15.36
C GLU A 168 -1.59 18.14 -13.92
N TYR A 169 -0.59 17.50 -13.29
CA TYR A 169 -0.65 17.14 -11.87
C TYR A 169 -0.13 18.32 -11.04
N PRO A 170 -1.01 19.06 -10.33
CA PRO A 170 -0.68 20.39 -9.80
C PRO A 170 0.26 20.37 -8.59
N TRP A 171 0.59 19.19 -8.07
CA TRP A 171 1.36 19.02 -6.84
C TRP A 171 2.83 18.72 -7.07
N GLU A 172 3.26 18.42 -8.29
CA GLU A 172 4.66 18.05 -8.55
C GLU A 172 5.48 19.22 -9.12
N THR A 173 6.77 19.22 -8.82
CA THR A 173 7.75 20.11 -9.46
C THR A 173 8.78 19.26 -10.19
N ARG A 174 8.85 19.40 -11.52
CA ARG A 174 9.89 18.79 -12.34
C ARG A 174 11.25 19.47 -12.09
N LYS A 175 12.28 18.68 -11.81
CA LYS A 175 13.65 19.15 -11.51
C LYS A 175 14.64 18.66 -12.58
N ALA A 176 14.51 19.17 -13.80
CA ALA A 176 15.28 18.73 -14.96
C ALA A 176 16.80 18.88 -14.79
N GLU A 177 17.21 19.96 -14.13
CA GLU A 177 18.59 20.29 -13.77
C GLU A 177 19.23 19.28 -12.80
N GLU A 178 18.40 18.49 -12.13
CA GLU A 178 18.80 17.45 -11.19
C GLU A 178 18.82 16.06 -11.81
N ALA A 179 18.58 15.92 -13.12
CA ALA A 179 18.55 14.63 -13.81
C ALA A 179 19.86 13.82 -13.64
N ILE A 180 19.73 12.49 -13.65
CA ILE A 180 20.82 11.56 -13.40
C ILE A 180 20.81 10.47 -14.47
N ASP A 181 21.98 10.16 -15.02
CA ASP A 181 22.12 9.09 -15.99
C ASP A 181 22.31 7.72 -15.31
N ILE A 182 21.50 6.76 -15.75
CA ILE A 182 21.48 5.37 -15.31
C ILE A 182 21.90 4.49 -16.49
N HIS A 183 22.81 3.56 -16.23
CA HIS A 183 23.41 2.70 -17.25
C HIS A 183 22.96 1.25 -17.04
N PHE A 184 22.55 0.59 -18.12
CA PHE A 184 22.16 -0.81 -18.15
C PHE A 184 23.02 -1.59 -19.15
N GLY A 185 23.24 -2.87 -18.87
CA GLY A 185 24.03 -3.76 -19.71
C GLY A 185 25.48 -3.30 -19.87
N GLY A 186 26.04 -3.55 -21.05
CA GLY A 186 27.41 -3.21 -21.40
C GLY A 186 28.46 -4.18 -20.88
N ASP A 187 29.70 -3.91 -21.26
CA ASP A 187 30.89 -4.67 -20.91
C ASP A 187 31.66 -3.97 -19.81
N ILE A 188 32.21 -4.74 -18.87
CA ILE A 188 33.04 -4.22 -17.78
C ILE A 188 34.46 -4.71 -17.92
N HIS A 189 35.38 -3.75 -18.02
CA HIS A 189 36.82 -4.01 -18.03
C HIS A 189 37.43 -3.64 -16.69
N MET A 190 38.01 -4.63 -16.01
CA MET A 190 38.78 -4.43 -14.79
C MET A 190 40.23 -4.12 -15.13
N LEU A 191 40.70 -2.94 -14.75
CA LEU A 191 42.06 -2.46 -14.96
C LEU A 191 42.77 -2.31 -13.62
N LYS A 192 43.98 -2.87 -13.51
CA LYS A 192 44.83 -2.67 -12.33
C LYS A 192 45.72 -1.45 -12.55
N LYS A 193 45.59 -0.45 -11.67
CA LYS A 193 46.44 0.75 -11.67
C LYS A 193 47.83 0.46 -11.10
N ASN A 194 48.75 1.40 -11.34
CA ASN A 194 50.14 1.29 -10.91
C ASN A 194 50.29 1.27 -9.37
N ASP A 195 49.33 1.84 -8.64
CA ASP A 195 49.26 1.82 -7.17
C ASP A 195 48.63 0.53 -6.60
N GLY A 196 48.23 -0.41 -7.47
CA GLY A 196 47.57 -1.66 -7.11
C GLY A 196 46.05 -1.58 -6.98
N SER A 197 45.45 -0.38 -7.06
CA SER A 197 43.99 -0.21 -7.03
C SER A 197 43.34 -0.72 -8.32
N LEU A 198 42.07 -1.13 -8.21
CA LEU A 198 41.27 -1.58 -9.35
C LEU A 198 40.42 -0.42 -9.86
N GLU A 199 40.35 -0.29 -11.18
CA GLU A 199 39.46 0.63 -11.88
C GLU A 199 38.56 -0.17 -12.83
N PHE A 200 37.27 0.10 -12.79
CA PHE A 200 36.28 -0.55 -13.65
C PHE A 200 35.82 0.42 -14.73
N LYS A 201 36.01 0.05 -16.00
CA LYS A 201 35.51 0.81 -17.15
C LYS A 201 34.31 0.13 -17.75
N TYR A 202 33.28 0.93 -18.05
CA TYR A 202 32.02 0.49 -18.64
C TYR A 202 32.01 0.89 -20.10
N GLU A 203 31.75 -0.06 -20.99
CA GLU A 203 31.61 0.15 -22.43
C GLU A 203 30.26 -0.39 -22.90
N ASN A 204 29.73 0.12 -24.01
CA ASN A 204 28.51 -0.39 -24.65
C ASN A 204 27.25 -0.44 -23.76
N THR A 205 27.11 0.49 -22.81
CA THR A 205 25.93 0.55 -21.91
C THR A 205 24.75 1.27 -22.55
N ASP A 206 23.55 0.78 -22.29
CA ASP A 206 22.30 1.51 -22.58
C ASP A 206 22.10 2.61 -21.54
N LYS A 207 21.87 3.84 -22.01
CA LYS A 207 21.75 5.03 -21.17
C LYS A 207 20.28 5.46 -21.02
N VAL A 208 19.85 5.62 -19.78
CA VAL A 208 18.52 6.14 -19.39
C VAL A 208 18.69 7.38 -18.52
N THR A 209 17.99 8.47 -18.84
CA THR A 209 18.01 9.68 -18.00
C THR A 209 16.85 9.64 -17.00
N ALA A 210 17.19 9.62 -15.72
CA ALA A 210 16.24 9.70 -14.61
C ALA A 210 15.98 11.15 -14.25
N VAL A 211 14.76 11.63 -14.50
CA VAL A 211 14.33 13.00 -14.16
C VAL A 211 13.51 12.99 -12.87
N PRO A 212 13.90 13.76 -11.84
CA PRO A 212 13.14 13.86 -10.60
C PRO A 212 11.93 14.79 -10.72
N TYR A 213 10.84 14.35 -10.10
CA TYR A 213 9.62 15.10 -9.87
C TYR A 213 9.33 15.06 -8.37
N ASP A 214 9.35 16.24 -7.73
CA ASP A 214 9.17 16.35 -6.28
C ASP A 214 7.74 16.72 -5.94
N VAL A 215 7.12 15.97 -5.02
CA VAL A 215 5.80 16.21 -4.46
C VAL A 215 5.96 16.59 -2.97
N PRO A 216 5.51 17.78 -2.53
CA PRO A 216 5.60 18.20 -1.14
C PRO A 216 4.57 17.45 -0.28
N ILE A 217 5.02 16.94 0.86
CA ILE A 217 4.20 16.19 1.83
C ILE A 217 4.09 17.00 3.13
N ALA A 218 2.94 17.66 3.32
CA ALA A 218 2.70 18.49 4.51
C ALA A 218 2.47 17.66 5.78
N GLY A 219 3.11 18.06 6.87
CA GLY A 219 2.78 17.61 8.22
C GLY A 219 1.55 18.31 8.77
N TYR A 220 0.81 17.63 9.65
CA TYR A 220 -0.40 18.19 10.25
C TYR A 220 -0.11 19.41 11.14
N GLN A 221 -0.49 20.59 10.63
CA GLN A 221 -0.51 21.90 11.27
C GLN A 221 0.78 22.29 12.00
N ASN A 222 1.93 21.91 11.46
CA ASN A 222 3.24 22.13 12.09
C ASN A 222 4.25 22.89 11.21
N GLY A 223 3.89 23.22 9.96
CA GLY A 223 4.75 23.92 9.01
C GLY A 223 5.89 23.09 8.40
N VAL A 224 6.04 21.81 8.79
CA VAL A 224 7.04 20.91 8.19
C VAL A 224 6.48 20.33 6.91
N VAL A 225 7.25 20.44 5.82
CA VAL A 225 6.90 19.84 4.53
C VAL A 225 8.07 18.98 4.06
N ASN A 226 7.84 17.68 3.97
CA ASN A 226 8.81 16.71 3.47
C ASN A 226 8.69 16.50 1.96
N THR A 227 9.61 15.75 1.36
CA THR A 227 9.63 15.49 -0.09
C THR A 227 9.33 14.04 -0.41
N LEU A 228 8.36 13.80 -1.30
CA LEU A 228 8.26 12.56 -2.06
C LEU A 228 8.89 12.81 -3.44
N ARG A 229 10.05 12.21 -3.70
CA ARG A 229 10.74 12.29 -5.00
C ARG A 229 10.36 11.09 -5.87
N LEU A 230 9.85 11.38 -7.06
CA LEU A 230 9.41 10.40 -8.05
C LEU A 230 10.29 10.49 -9.30
N TRP A 231 10.79 9.35 -9.78
CA TRP A 231 11.69 9.29 -10.93
C TRP A 231 10.93 8.94 -12.22
N SER A 232 11.09 9.79 -13.24
CA SER A 232 10.62 9.55 -14.61
C SER A 232 11.78 9.08 -15.48
N ALA A 233 11.61 7.99 -16.23
CA ALA A 233 12.59 7.52 -17.20
C ALA A 233 12.36 8.23 -18.54
N GLU A 234 13.37 8.96 -19.00
CA GLU A 234 13.33 9.77 -20.21
C GLU A 234 14.52 9.45 -21.13
N SER A 235 14.30 9.57 -22.44
CA SER A 235 15.36 9.46 -23.44
C SER A 235 16.05 10.81 -23.63
N ASN A 236 17.38 10.80 -23.69
CA ASN A 236 18.22 12.01 -23.86
C ASN A 236 18.33 12.49 -25.32
N SER A 237 17.57 11.88 -26.24
CA SER A 237 17.58 12.21 -27.66
C SER A 237 16.88 13.55 -27.90
N GLY A 238 17.67 14.60 -28.12
CA GLY A 238 17.18 15.90 -28.60
C GLY A 238 16.47 15.75 -29.95
N THR A 239 15.54 16.65 -30.25
CA THR A 239 14.79 16.72 -31.52
C THR A 239 15.68 16.75 -32.77
N THR A 240 16.96 17.09 -32.63
CA THR A 240 17.96 17.15 -33.71
C THR A 240 18.47 15.80 -34.21
N ASP A 241 18.45 14.72 -33.41
CA ASP A 241 18.90 13.39 -33.87
C ASP A 241 17.86 12.68 -34.78
N MET A 242 16.60 13.14 -34.77
CA MET A 242 15.56 12.59 -35.64
C MET A 242 15.65 13.06 -37.09
N MET A 243 16.38 14.15 -37.39
CA MET A 243 16.39 14.75 -38.73
C MET A 243 17.44 14.13 -39.68
N SER A 244 18.24 13.16 -39.23
CA SER A 244 19.36 12.60 -40.01
C SER A 244 19.19 11.12 -40.42
N THR A 245 18.07 10.47 -40.10
CA THR A 245 17.96 9.00 -40.24
C THR A 245 17.13 8.55 -41.44
N GLN A 246 17.64 7.57 -42.19
CA GLN A 246 16.90 6.83 -43.21
C GLN A 246 15.72 6.08 -42.56
N ASN A 247 14.60 5.89 -43.27
CA ASN A 247 13.32 5.37 -42.75
C ASN A 247 13.41 4.12 -41.85
N SER A 248 14.39 3.24 -42.02
CA SER A 248 14.56 2.05 -41.17
C SER A 248 15.14 2.35 -39.78
N GLN A 249 16.03 3.33 -39.66
CA GLN A 249 16.64 3.72 -38.38
C GLN A 249 15.66 4.50 -37.51
N TYR A 250 14.71 5.22 -38.12
CA TYR A 250 13.66 5.95 -37.41
C TYR A 250 12.81 5.04 -36.50
N PHE A 251 12.34 3.89 -37.01
CA PHE A 251 11.56 2.94 -36.20
C PHE A 251 12.36 2.36 -35.04
N HIS A 252 13.63 2.01 -35.27
CA HIS A 252 14.52 1.55 -34.19
C HIS A 252 14.72 2.59 -33.08
N HIS A 253 14.83 3.88 -33.43
CA HIS A 253 14.91 4.95 -32.43
C HIS A 253 13.61 5.12 -31.62
N LEU A 254 12.45 4.99 -32.27
CA LEU A 254 11.16 5.03 -31.58
C LEU A 254 10.98 3.84 -30.63
N ASP A 255 11.33 2.63 -31.07
CA ASP A 255 11.25 1.43 -30.23
C ASP A 255 12.18 1.54 -29.01
N HIS A 256 13.40 2.03 -29.23
CA HIS A 256 14.34 2.29 -28.14
C HIS A 256 13.79 3.33 -27.15
N LYS A 257 13.24 4.45 -27.65
CA LYS A 257 12.60 5.46 -26.81
C LYS A 257 11.44 4.86 -26.01
N HIS A 258 10.54 4.12 -26.65
CA HIS A 258 9.43 3.47 -25.96
C HIS A 258 9.92 2.51 -24.87
N SER A 259 10.95 1.69 -25.13
CA SER A 259 11.55 0.80 -24.13
C SER A 259 12.07 1.55 -22.89
N ILE A 260 12.70 2.72 -23.07
CA ILE A 260 13.14 3.57 -21.93
C ILE A 260 11.93 4.05 -21.13
N GLU A 261 10.91 4.55 -21.82
CA GLU A 261 9.74 5.13 -21.18
C GLU A 261 8.92 4.10 -20.39
N GLN A 262 8.95 2.82 -20.81
CA GLN A 262 8.32 1.70 -20.10
C GLN A 262 8.88 1.48 -18.69
N ILE A 263 10.13 1.87 -18.41
CA ILE A 263 10.70 1.78 -17.05
C ILE A 263 9.85 2.57 -16.04
N SER A 264 9.33 3.72 -16.45
CA SER A 264 8.36 4.51 -15.66
C SER A 264 6.92 4.41 -16.20
N GLY A 265 6.60 3.33 -16.93
CA GLY A 265 5.29 3.12 -17.55
C GLY A 265 4.25 2.63 -16.54
N PHE A 266 4.20 1.31 -16.35
CA PHE A 266 3.28 0.63 -15.45
C PHE A 266 3.96 0.19 -14.16
N LEU A 267 3.21 0.23 -13.06
CA LEU A 267 3.58 -0.39 -11.78
C LEU A 267 3.34 -1.90 -11.87
N TYR A 268 4.32 -2.70 -11.46
CA TYR A 268 4.26 -4.17 -11.50
C TYR A 268 3.86 -4.70 -12.89
N PRO A 269 4.67 -4.45 -13.93
CA PRO A 269 4.43 -5.02 -15.26
C PRO A 269 4.36 -6.55 -15.18
N ASP A 270 3.59 -7.15 -16.09
CA ASP A 270 3.46 -8.61 -16.18
C ASP A 270 4.84 -9.26 -16.38
N ASP A 271 5.25 -10.08 -15.42
CA ASP A 271 6.53 -10.77 -15.36
C ASP A 271 6.41 -12.28 -15.55
N SER A 272 5.30 -12.74 -16.13
CA SER A 272 5.15 -14.14 -16.57
C SER A 272 6.17 -14.52 -17.64
N GLY A 273 6.55 -13.57 -18.51
CA GLY A 273 7.58 -13.71 -19.54
C GLY A 273 8.95 -13.16 -19.14
N TYR A 274 10.00 -13.53 -19.90
CA TYR A 274 11.37 -13.08 -19.67
C TYR A 274 11.54 -11.55 -19.77
N ASP A 275 10.94 -10.92 -20.78
CA ASP A 275 11.05 -9.47 -21.00
C ASP A 275 10.40 -8.67 -19.86
N GLY A 276 9.27 -9.17 -19.32
CA GLY A 276 8.61 -8.60 -18.16
C GLY A 276 9.48 -8.65 -16.89
N LYS A 277 10.16 -9.79 -16.67
CA LYS A 277 11.15 -9.95 -15.60
C LYS A 277 12.32 -8.96 -15.74
N VAL A 278 12.87 -8.82 -16.96
CA VAL A 278 13.93 -7.84 -17.24
C VAL A 278 13.44 -6.42 -16.98
N LEU A 279 12.23 -6.07 -17.41
CA LEU A 279 11.65 -4.74 -17.16
C LEU A 279 11.50 -4.48 -15.66
N ARG A 280 10.94 -5.42 -14.89
CA ARG A 280 10.80 -5.30 -13.44
C ARG A 280 12.15 -5.11 -12.74
N LEU A 281 13.18 -5.84 -13.13
CA LEU A 281 14.55 -5.65 -12.62
C LEU A 281 15.13 -4.28 -13.03
N LYS A 282 14.88 -3.82 -14.26
CA LYS A 282 15.25 -2.47 -14.71
C LYS A 282 14.59 -1.39 -13.86
N GLN A 283 13.30 -1.52 -13.53
CA GLN A 283 12.58 -0.58 -12.67
C GLN A 283 13.19 -0.49 -11.28
N GLN A 284 13.48 -1.64 -10.66
CA GLN A 284 14.09 -1.69 -9.32
C GLN A 284 15.45 -1.01 -9.30
N TYR A 285 16.34 -1.36 -10.25
CA TYR A 285 17.65 -0.72 -10.32
C TYR A 285 17.55 0.76 -10.69
N PHE A 286 16.64 1.13 -11.59
CA PHE A 286 16.38 2.53 -11.93
C PHE A 286 16.01 3.36 -10.69
N LEU A 287 15.06 2.88 -9.88
CA LEU A 287 14.68 3.52 -8.62
C LEU A 287 15.88 3.63 -7.67
N VAL A 288 16.59 2.53 -7.46
CA VAL A 288 17.71 2.47 -6.52
C VAL A 288 18.84 3.41 -6.95
N SER A 289 19.34 3.29 -8.17
CA SER A 289 20.51 4.04 -8.63
C SER A 289 20.23 5.53 -8.72
N SER A 290 19.06 5.92 -9.25
CA SER A 290 18.67 7.34 -9.28
C SER A 290 18.56 7.94 -7.88
N SER A 291 17.92 7.23 -6.95
CA SER A 291 17.75 7.68 -5.56
C SER A 291 19.09 7.80 -4.83
N LEU A 292 19.94 6.77 -4.89
CA LEU A 292 21.23 6.77 -4.18
C LEU A 292 22.18 7.84 -4.73
N LYS A 293 22.31 7.97 -6.05
CA LYS A 293 23.12 9.03 -6.66
C LYS A 293 22.61 10.41 -6.25
N SER A 294 21.30 10.61 -6.21
CA SER A 294 20.69 11.86 -5.73
C SER A 294 21.00 12.14 -4.26
N ILE A 295 20.87 11.12 -3.39
CA ILE A 295 21.16 11.23 -1.96
C ILE A 295 22.63 11.60 -1.72
N ILE A 296 23.56 10.92 -2.39
CA ILE A 296 25.00 11.20 -2.26
C ILE A 296 25.34 12.59 -2.79
N ARG A 297 24.77 13.01 -3.93
CA ARG A 297 24.94 14.37 -4.46
C ARG A 297 24.43 15.42 -3.48
N GLN A 298 23.26 15.22 -2.87
CA GLN A 298 22.70 16.13 -1.86
C GLN A 298 23.54 16.15 -0.58
N TYR A 299 24.02 15.00 -0.12
CA TYR A 299 24.93 14.91 1.03
C TYR A 299 26.19 15.74 0.79
N LYS A 300 26.87 15.54 -0.35
CA LYS A 300 28.10 16.28 -0.70
C LYS A 300 27.87 17.79 -0.85
N LYS A 301 26.68 18.19 -1.31
CA LYS A 301 26.30 19.61 -1.46
C LYS A 301 26.01 20.28 -0.11
N ASN A 302 25.29 19.59 0.78
CA ASN A 302 24.73 20.18 1.99
C ASN A 302 25.58 19.90 3.25
N ILE A 303 26.42 18.86 3.22
CA ILE A 303 27.21 18.40 4.35
C ILE A 303 28.68 18.38 3.94
N SER A 304 29.47 19.27 4.51
CA SER A 304 30.91 19.40 4.28
C SER A 304 31.75 18.36 5.04
N ARG A 305 31.28 17.10 5.11
CA ARG A 305 31.99 15.98 5.77
C ARG A 305 32.22 14.85 4.78
N SER A 306 33.24 14.03 5.04
CA SER A 306 33.50 12.81 4.28
C SER A 306 32.31 11.85 4.33
N LEU A 307 32.17 11.02 3.29
CA LEU A 307 31.16 9.97 3.20
C LEU A 307 31.34 8.86 4.24
N ILE A 308 32.48 8.78 4.92
CA ILE A 308 32.64 7.90 6.09
C ILE A 308 31.61 8.21 7.20
N HIS A 309 31.13 9.46 7.27
CA HIS A 309 30.09 9.89 8.21
C HIS A 309 28.67 9.81 7.64
N LEU A 310 28.48 9.20 6.46
CA LEU A 310 27.16 9.00 5.85
C LEU A 310 26.16 8.34 6.84
N PRO A 311 26.52 7.27 7.59
CA PRO A 311 25.58 6.63 8.52
C PRO A 311 25.14 7.51 9.70
N GLU A 312 25.89 8.58 10.02
CA GLU A 312 25.53 9.54 11.07
C GLU A 312 24.42 10.50 10.60
N LYS A 313 24.27 10.66 9.29
CA LYS A 313 23.44 11.70 8.67
C LYS A 313 22.34 11.16 7.76
N ILE A 314 22.47 9.94 7.28
CA ILE A 314 21.55 9.33 6.32
C ILE A 314 21.20 7.92 6.78
N VAL A 315 19.92 7.57 6.68
CA VAL A 315 19.43 6.20 6.77
C VAL A 315 18.61 5.90 5.54
N ILE A 316 18.82 4.73 4.95
CA ILE A 316 18.05 4.23 3.80
C ILE A 316 17.18 3.09 4.30
N GLN A 317 15.86 3.30 4.30
CA GLN A 317 14.91 2.23 4.59
C GLN A 317 14.47 1.60 3.26
N ILE A 318 14.76 0.31 3.08
CA ILE A 318 14.25 -0.46 1.94
C ILE A 318 12.96 -1.18 2.33
N ASN A 319 11.90 -0.89 1.59
CA ASN A 319 10.56 -1.39 1.83
C ASN A 319 10.29 -2.65 1.00
N ASP A 320 10.32 -3.81 1.65
CA ASP A 320 10.31 -5.14 1.02
C ASP A 320 11.55 -5.39 0.13
N THR A 321 11.59 -6.48 -0.63
CA THR A 321 12.81 -6.88 -1.37
C THR A 321 13.09 -6.03 -2.61
N HIS A 322 12.13 -5.27 -3.12
CA HIS A 322 12.28 -4.51 -4.37
C HIS A 322 13.52 -3.59 -4.41
N PRO A 323 13.87 -2.84 -3.34
CA PRO A 323 15.03 -1.96 -3.35
C PRO A 323 16.30 -2.65 -2.79
N SER A 324 16.37 -3.98 -2.73
CA SER A 324 17.55 -4.69 -2.16
C SER A 324 18.84 -4.42 -2.93
N LEU A 325 18.74 -4.04 -4.20
CA LEU A 325 19.88 -3.56 -4.99
C LEU A 325 20.52 -2.29 -4.44
N ALA A 326 19.90 -1.60 -3.47
CA ALA A 326 20.50 -0.46 -2.77
C ALA A 326 21.80 -0.85 -2.05
N VAL A 327 21.91 -2.10 -1.57
CA VAL A 327 23.13 -2.61 -0.95
C VAL A 327 24.30 -2.62 -1.96
N PRO A 328 24.24 -3.38 -3.08
CA PRO A 328 25.35 -3.40 -4.04
C PRO A 328 25.53 -2.09 -4.81
N GLU A 329 24.49 -1.27 -5.01
CA GLU A 329 24.65 0.03 -5.68
C GLU A 329 25.35 1.06 -4.77
N LEU A 330 25.05 1.09 -3.46
CA LEU A 330 25.79 1.95 -2.54
C LEU A 330 27.26 1.55 -2.47
N MET A 331 27.54 0.24 -2.42
CA MET A 331 28.90 -0.30 -2.55
C MET A 331 29.58 0.15 -3.84
N ARG A 332 28.88 0.06 -4.99
CA ARG A 332 29.40 0.49 -6.28
C ARG A 332 29.76 1.97 -6.28
N ILE A 333 28.87 2.85 -5.81
CA ILE A 333 29.12 4.29 -5.76
C ILE A 333 30.34 4.58 -4.86
N LEU A 334 30.39 3.99 -3.67
CA LEU A 334 31.48 4.23 -2.72
C LEU A 334 32.83 3.74 -3.26
N MET A 335 32.89 2.57 -3.89
CA MET A 335 34.14 2.01 -4.40
C MET A 335 34.54 2.61 -5.76
N ASP A 336 33.65 2.59 -6.74
CA ASP A 336 33.99 2.90 -8.12
C ASP A 336 34.05 4.43 -8.36
N GLU A 337 33.16 5.21 -7.71
CA GLU A 337 33.08 6.67 -7.92
C GLU A 337 33.81 7.44 -6.82
N GLU A 338 33.64 7.06 -5.56
CA GLU A 338 34.22 7.76 -4.40
C GLU A 338 35.54 7.15 -3.91
N ARG A 339 35.99 6.04 -4.53
CA ARG A 339 37.31 5.40 -4.34
C ARG A 339 37.60 4.85 -2.95
N PHE A 340 36.57 4.46 -2.20
CA PHE A 340 36.73 3.72 -0.95
C PHE A 340 37.22 2.28 -1.20
N GLY A 341 37.97 1.74 -0.24
CA GLY A 341 38.24 0.30 -0.19
C GLY A 341 36.98 -0.49 0.12
N TRP A 342 37.01 -1.81 -0.11
CA TRP A 342 35.87 -2.69 0.14
C TRP A 342 35.37 -2.59 1.59
N ASP A 343 36.27 -2.69 2.56
CA ASP A 343 35.90 -2.79 3.97
C ASP A 343 35.24 -1.50 4.48
N ASP A 344 35.79 -0.34 4.13
CA ASP A 344 35.18 0.96 4.45
C ASP A 344 33.81 1.13 3.77
N ALA A 345 33.71 0.77 2.48
CA ALA A 345 32.45 0.87 1.74
C ALA A 345 31.38 -0.06 2.34
N TRP A 346 31.77 -1.27 2.76
CA TRP A 346 30.87 -2.25 3.37
C TRP A 346 30.43 -1.83 4.76
N GLU A 347 31.33 -1.26 5.56
CA GLU A 347 30.99 -0.69 6.87
C GLU A 347 30.00 0.47 6.75
N ILE A 348 30.22 1.38 5.81
CA ILE A 348 29.28 2.49 5.54
C ILE A 348 27.93 1.93 5.10
N THR A 349 27.92 1.03 4.10
CA THR A 349 26.69 0.46 3.53
C THR A 349 25.85 -0.24 4.59
N THR A 350 26.46 -1.16 5.34
CA THR A 350 25.76 -1.96 6.35
C THR A 350 25.23 -1.10 7.50
N LYS A 351 25.85 0.04 7.81
CA LYS A 351 25.37 1.00 8.83
C LYS A 351 24.34 2.02 8.30
N THR A 352 24.17 2.14 6.98
CA THR A 352 23.22 3.09 6.37
C THR A 352 21.89 2.41 6.00
N VAL A 353 21.89 1.13 5.63
CA VAL A 353 20.69 0.44 5.09
C VAL A 353 19.93 -0.36 6.17
N ALA A 354 18.61 -0.24 6.19
CA ALA A 354 17.70 -1.03 7.02
C ALA A 354 16.56 -1.64 6.17
N TYR A 355 16.13 -2.85 6.53
CA TYR A 355 15.18 -3.66 5.75
C TYR A 355 13.88 -3.95 6.51
N THR A 356 12.74 -3.66 5.88
CA THR A 356 11.42 -4.14 6.35
C THR A 356 10.92 -5.26 5.46
N ASN A 357 10.57 -6.40 6.06
CA ASN A 357 9.90 -7.49 5.37
C ASN A 357 8.36 -7.38 5.53
N HIS A 358 7.62 -7.60 4.43
CA HIS A 358 6.16 -7.48 4.38
C HIS A 358 5.44 -8.79 4.01
N THR A 359 6.13 -9.94 3.97
CA THR A 359 5.56 -11.22 3.53
C THR A 359 6.03 -12.39 4.38
N THR A 360 5.09 -13.26 4.74
CA THR A 360 5.39 -14.57 5.36
C THR A 360 5.68 -15.66 4.34
N LEU A 361 5.36 -15.42 3.07
CA LEU A 361 5.44 -16.43 2.02
C LEU A 361 6.85 -16.50 1.44
N SER A 362 7.55 -17.61 1.67
CA SER A 362 8.88 -17.88 1.12
C SER A 362 8.92 -17.80 -0.42
N GLU A 363 7.83 -18.19 -1.08
CA GLU A 363 7.63 -18.13 -2.53
C GLU A 363 7.48 -16.71 -3.06
N ALA A 364 7.07 -15.76 -2.20
CA ALA A 364 6.94 -14.35 -2.56
C ALA A 364 8.24 -13.57 -2.35
N LEU A 365 9.28 -14.18 -1.74
CA LEU A 365 10.60 -13.55 -1.61
C LEU A 365 11.31 -13.58 -2.96
N GLU A 366 11.59 -12.40 -3.48
CA GLU A 366 12.07 -12.23 -4.85
C GLU A 366 13.45 -12.89 -5.07
N LYS A 367 13.55 -13.60 -6.20
CA LYS A 367 14.78 -14.22 -6.70
C LYS A 367 14.96 -13.84 -8.17
N TRP A 368 16.20 -13.60 -8.57
CA TRP A 368 16.55 -13.29 -9.95
C TRP A 368 17.54 -14.31 -10.50
N PRO A 369 17.36 -14.79 -11.74
CA PRO A 369 18.36 -15.62 -12.40
C PRO A 369 19.70 -14.88 -12.44
N GLN A 370 20.76 -15.56 -12.05
CA GLN A 370 22.10 -14.97 -11.97
C GLN A 370 22.55 -14.39 -13.30
N ASP A 371 22.32 -15.10 -14.40
CA ASP A 371 22.68 -14.64 -15.75
C ASP A 371 21.92 -13.39 -16.16
N MET A 372 20.66 -13.24 -15.74
CA MET A 372 19.88 -12.02 -16.02
C MET A 372 20.51 -10.80 -15.34
N VAL A 373 20.87 -10.93 -14.05
CA VAL A 373 21.53 -9.83 -13.32
C VAL A 373 22.93 -9.58 -13.87
N LYS A 374 23.67 -10.61 -14.26
CA LYS A 374 24.99 -10.49 -14.89
C LYS A 374 24.92 -9.75 -16.22
N SER A 375 23.95 -10.07 -17.07
CA SER A 375 23.77 -9.40 -18.37
C SER A 375 23.26 -7.97 -18.23
N LEU A 376 22.33 -7.72 -17.31
CA LEU A 376 21.72 -6.39 -17.17
C LEU A 376 22.54 -5.44 -16.28
N LEU A 377 23.16 -5.96 -15.23
CA LEU A 377 23.84 -5.19 -14.18
C LEU A 377 25.20 -5.84 -13.84
N PRO A 378 26.14 -5.95 -14.81
CA PRO A 378 27.35 -6.75 -14.67
C PRO A 378 28.20 -6.35 -13.45
N ARG A 379 28.29 -5.07 -13.10
CA ARG A 379 29.08 -4.63 -11.94
C ARG A 379 28.43 -5.07 -10.64
N LEU A 380 27.12 -4.86 -10.53
CA LEU A 380 26.39 -5.23 -9.32
C LEU A 380 26.46 -6.75 -9.14
N HIS A 381 26.40 -7.53 -10.22
CA HIS A 381 26.65 -8.97 -10.15
C HIS A 381 28.03 -9.28 -9.56
N MET A 382 29.11 -8.64 -10.02
CA MET A 382 30.45 -8.82 -9.43
C MET A 382 30.48 -8.49 -7.93
N ILE A 383 29.84 -7.38 -7.52
CA ILE A 383 29.77 -6.96 -6.12
C ILE A 383 28.95 -7.96 -5.30
N ILE A 384 27.81 -8.43 -5.81
CA ILE A 384 26.96 -9.42 -5.13
C ILE A 384 27.71 -10.75 -4.94
N ASN A 385 28.50 -11.19 -5.92
CA ASN A 385 29.36 -12.37 -5.76
C ASN A 385 30.39 -12.17 -4.64
N GLU A 386 31.05 -11.02 -4.59
CA GLU A 386 32.04 -10.73 -3.54
C GLU A 386 31.39 -10.63 -2.15
N ILE A 387 30.19 -10.02 -2.03
CA ILE A 387 29.39 -10.06 -0.79
C ILE A 387 29.10 -11.50 -0.40
N ASN A 388 28.63 -12.32 -1.35
CA ASN A 388 28.29 -13.71 -1.12
C ASN A 388 29.50 -14.53 -0.64
N GLU A 389 30.64 -14.41 -1.31
CA GLU A 389 31.86 -15.16 -0.99
C GLU A 389 32.37 -14.82 0.41
N ARG A 390 32.45 -13.53 0.73
CA ARG A 390 32.87 -13.07 2.06
C ARG A 390 31.91 -13.53 3.15
N PHE A 391 30.60 -13.39 2.91
CA PHE A 391 29.59 -13.81 3.88
C PHE A 391 29.61 -15.33 4.10
N CYS A 392 29.67 -16.13 3.03
CA CYS A 392 29.74 -17.58 3.16
C CYS A 392 31.02 -18.04 3.87
N THR A 393 32.15 -17.41 3.57
CA THR A 393 33.43 -17.66 4.24
C THR A 393 33.37 -17.30 5.72
N GLU A 394 32.77 -16.17 6.07
CA GLU A 394 32.56 -15.74 7.46
C GLU A 394 31.68 -16.75 8.21
N VAL A 395 30.55 -17.16 7.63
CA VAL A 395 29.65 -18.16 8.22
C VAL A 395 30.38 -19.50 8.42
N TRP A 396 31.10 -19.97 7.40
CA TRP A 396 31.83 -21.23 7.46
C TRP A 396 32.89 -21.26 8.56
N ASN A 397 33.67 -20.18 8.70
CA ASN A 397 34.78 -20.11 9.64
C ASN A 397 34.34 -19.82 11.08
N ASN A 398 33.31 -18.99 11.27
CA ASN A 398 32.95 -18.46 12.58
C ASN A 398 31.72 -19.14 13.22
N TYR A 399 30.91 -19.88 12.45
CA TYR A 399 29.65 -20.49 12.92
C TYR A 399 29.58 -21.99 12.59
N PRO A 400 30.29 -22.85 13.34
CA PRO A 400 30.35 -24.30 13.10
C PRO A 400 28.97 -24.97 13.00
N GLU A 401 27.99 -24.51 13.77
CA GLU A 401 26.61 -25.02 13.80
C GLU A 401 25.80 -24.70 12.53
N LEU A 402 26.26 -23.76 11.71
CA LEU A 402 25.63 -23.35 10.45
C LEU A 402 26.41 -23.78 9.20
N GLN A 403 27.55 -24.44 9.33
CA GLN A 403 28.38 -24.88 8.18
C GLN A 403 27.58 -25.70 7.15
N ASN A 404 26.78 -26.67 7.62
CA ASN A 404 25.96 -27.50 6.74
C ASN A 404 24.75 -26.75 6.12
N LYS A 405 24.52 -25.50 6.55
CA LYS A 405 23.41 -24.64 6.12
C LYS A 405 23.88 -23.42 5.34
N VAL A 406 25.16 -23.32 4.99
CA VAL A 406 25.69 -22.19 4.21
C VAL A 406 24.92 -22.02 2.91
N HIS A 407 24.51 -23.10 2.24
CA HIS A 407 23.68 -23.04 1.03
C HIS A 407 22.29 -22.38 1.26
N GLU A 408 21.68 -22.55 2.44
CA GLU A 408 20.40 -21.92 2.81
C GLU A 408 20.57 -20.43 3.12
N LEU A 409 21.79 -20.00 3.46
CA LEU A 409 22.15 -18.63 3.82
C LEU A 409 22.75 -17.84 2.65
N ALA A 410 23.35 -18.53 1.68
CA ALA A 410 24.04 -17.92 0.55
C ALA A 410 23.11 -16.98 -0.22
N ILE A 411 23.62 -15.80 -0.56
CA ILE A 411 22.89 -14.82 -1.40
C ILE A 411 22.74 -15.38 -2.81
N ILE A 412 23.77 -16.08 -3.30
CA ILE A 412 23.74 -16.77 -4.59
C ILE A 412 23.65 -18.27 -4.31
N ALA A 413 22.54 -18.88 -4.72
CA ALA A 413 22.30 -20.31 -4.60
C ALA A 413 21.44 -20.77 -5.78
N ASP A 414 21.68 -21.98 -6.28
CA ASP A 414 20.88 -22.61 -7.35
C ASP A 414 20.72 -21.71 -8.60
N ASP A 415 21.81 -21.06 -9.02
CA ASP A 415 21.85 -20.08 -10.14
C ASP A 415 20.87 -18.89 -9.97
N GLN A 416 20.45 -18.61 -8.74
CA GLN A 416 19.58 -17.48 -8.38
C GLN A 416 20.26 -16.55 -7.38
N ILE A 417 19.95 -15.26 -7.50
CA ILE A 417 20.25 -14.25 -6.49
C ILE A 417 19.02 -14.07 -5.61
N HIS A 418 19.15 -14.36 -4.33
CA HIS A 418 18.09 -14.26 -3.34
C HIS A 418 18.07 -12.85 -2.71
N MET A 419 17.12 -12.02 -3.12
CA MET A 419 17.10 -10.60 -2.78
C MET A 419 16.84 -10.35 -1.28
N ALA A 420 15.99 -11.16 -0.65
CA ALA A 420 15.78 -11.09 0.80
C ALA A 420 17.08 -11.38 1.59
N ARG A 421 17.88 -12.35 1.14
CA ARG A 421 19.16 -12.70 1.77
C ARG A 421 20.16 -11.55 1.62
N LEU A 422 20.24 -10.96 0.41
CA LEU A 422 21.04 -9.76 0.15
C LEU A 422 20.65 -8.59 1.05
N ALA A 423 19.35 -8.32 1.19
CA ALA A 423 18.84 -7.26 2.06
C ALA A 423 19.22 -7.47 3.53
N ILE A 424 19.06 -8.69 4.05
CA ILE A 424 19.38 -9.02 5.45
C ILE A 424 20.89 -8.85 5.71
N VAL A 425 21.73 -9.41 4.84
CA VAL A 425 23.20 -9.37 5.00
C VAL A 425 23.70 -7.92 4.94
N GLY A 426 23.16 -7.11 4.03
CA GLY A 426 23.55 -5.72 3.81
C GLY A 426 22.92 -4.68 4.73
N SER A 427 22.10 -5.08 5.71
CA SER A 427 21.38 -4.14 6.59
C SER A 427 21.77 -4.25 8.06
N PHE A 428 21.78 -3.12 8.78
CA PHE A 428 22.00 -3.11 10.24
C PHE A 428 20.76 -3.49 11.05
N SER A 429 19.56 -3.40 10.46
CA SER A 429 18.29 -3.70 11.10
C SER A 429 17.36 -4.40 10.13
N VAL A 430 16.65 -5.42 10.62
CA VAL A 430 15.62 -6.15 9.91
C VAL A 430 14.36 -6.14 10.76
N ASN A 431 13.21 -5.76 10.20
CA ASN A 431 11.98 -5.78 10.97
C ASN A 431 10.78 -6.38 10.23
N GLY A 432 9.91 -7.02 11.01
CA GLY A 432 8.57 -7.40 10.60
C GLY A 432 7.54 -6.30 10.90
N VAL A 433 6.31 -6.54 10.47
CA VAL A 433 5.23 -5.54 10.40
C VAL A 433 4.04 -5.81 11.32
N ALA A 434 4.15 -6.89 12.11
CA ALA A 434 3.25 -7.28 13.19
C ALA A 434 4.01 -8.22 14.13
N ARG A 435 3.51 -8.38 15.36
CA ARG A 435 4.20 -9.21 16.37
C ARG A 435 4.31 -10.67 15.92
N LEU A 436 3.19 -11.31 15.55
CA LEU A 436 3.19 -12.71 15.09
C LEU A 436 4.02 -12.89 13.83
N HIS A 437 3.90 -11.97 12.87
CA HIS A 437 4.71 -11.96 11.66
C HIS A 437 6.22 -12.01 11.97
N THR A 438 6.68 -11.13 12.87
CA THR A 438 8.08 -11.09 13.29
C THR A 438 8.51 -12.39 13.98
N GLU A 439 7.64 -12.99 14.80
CA GLU A 439 7.92 -14.29 15.43
C GLU A 439 8.02 -15.43 14.41
N ILE A 440 7.17 -15.45 13.39
CA ILE A 440 7.23 -16.41 12.28
C ILE A 440 8.56 -16.26 11.52
N LEU A 441 8.97 -15.03 11.21
CA LEU A 441 10.26 -14.76 10.57
C LEU A 441 11.43 -15.30 11.41
N LYS A 442 11.46 -14.99 12.72
CA LYS A 442 12.54 -15.40 13.62
C LYS A 442 12.61 -16.92 13.82
N LYS A 443 11.46 -17.60 13.91
CA LYS A 443 11.39 -19.01 14.30
C LYS A 443 11.37 -19.97 13.11
N LYS A 444 10.91 -19.53 11.94
CA LYS A 444 10.69 -20.36 10.76
C LYS A 444 11.48 -19.82 9.56
N GLU A 445 10.97 -18.79 8.88
CA GLU A 445 11.45 -18.35 7.55
C GLU A 445 12.91 -17.86 7.53
N MET A 446 13.31 -17.09 8.54
CA MET A 446 14.62 -16.46 8.64
C MET A 446 15.41 -16.95 9.85
N LYS A 447 15.09 -18.17 10.35
CA LYS A 447 15.68 -18.74 11.56
C LYS A 447 17.21 -18.72 11.55
N ASN A 448 17.82 -19.19 10.47
CA ASN A 448 19.28 -19.25 10.38
C ASN A 448 19.91 -17.83 10.39
N PHE A 449 19.26 -16.84 9.74
CA PHE A 449 19.71 -15.44 9.81
C PHE A 449 19.52 -14.84 11.19
N TYR A 450 18.46 -15.20 11.91
CA TYR A 450 18.25 -14.79 13.29
C TYR A 450 19.30 -15.38 14.23
N THR A 451 19.78 -16.60 13.98
CA THR A 451 20.93 -17.18 14.70
C THR A 451 22.20 -16.36 14.49
N LEU A 452 22.47 -15.89 13.27
CA LEU A 452 23.63 -15.05 12.95
C LEU A 452 23.52 -13.63 13.52
N PHE A 453 22.34 -13.03 13.42
CA PHE A 453 22.14 -11.60 13.66
C PHE A 453 20.97 -11.32 14.63
N PRO A 454 20.95 -11.92 15.84
CA PRO A 454 19.78 -11.87 16.72
C PRO A 454 19.38 -10.43 17.08
N ASP A 455 20.36 -9.54 17.28
CA ASP A 455 20.13 -8.14 17.66
C ASP A 455 19.60 -7.26 16.53
N ARG A 456 19.68 -7.73 15.27
CA ARG A 456 19.17 -6.97 14.11
C ARG A 456 17.66 -7.12 13.93
N PHE A 457 17.06 -8.21 14.41
CA PHE A 457 15.65 -8.54 14.17
C PHE A 457 14.70 -7.92 15.20
N ASN A 458 13.83 -7.01 14.76
CA ASN A 458 12.83 -6.36 15.61
C ASN A 458 11.43 -6.32 14.95
N ASN A 459 10.45 -5.77 15.68
CA ASN A 459 9.08 -5.61 15.18
C ASN A 459 8.73 -4.12 15.12
N LYS A 460 8.01 -3.72 14.07
CA LYS A 460 7.34 -2.42 13.98
C LYS A 460 5.94 -2.66 13.44
N THR A 461 4.97 -2.89 14.34
CA THR A 461 3.58 -3.08 13.91
C THR A 461 3.15 -1.90 13.06
N ASN A 462 2.59 -2.18 11.89
CA ASN A 462 2.03 -1.18 10.98
C ASN A 462 1.03 -0.24 11.67
N GLY A 463 0.77 0.88 10.99
CA GLY A 463 -0.24 1.83 11.39
C GLY A 463 -0.76 2.64 10.23
N ILE A 464 -1.83 3.40 10.49
CA ILE A 464 -2.50 4.27 9.53
C ILE A 464 -2.51 5.71 10.03
N THR A 465 -2.49 6.68 9.12
CA THR A 465 -2.68 8.08 9.51
C THR A 465 -4.14 8.31 9.87
N HIS A 466 -4.38 8.76 11.11
CA HIS A 466 -5.73 9.16 11.55
C HIS A 466 -6.17 10.51 10.94
N ARG A 467 -5.27 11.27 10.30
CA ARG A 467 -5.66 12.52 9.63
C ARG A 467 -6.50 12.20 8.40
N ARG A 468 -6.03 11.34 7.51
CA ARG A 468 -6.85 10.85 6.40
C ARG A 468 -7.97 9.95 6.89
N TRP A 469 -7.64 8.88 7.62
CA TRP A 469 -8.58 7.78 7.89
C TRP A 469 -9.54 8.01 9.06
N LEU A 470 -9.60 9.21 9.64
CA LEU A 470 -10.63 9.59 10.61
C LEU A 470 -11.01 11.08 10.46
N LEU A 471 -10.04 12.01 10.55
CA LEU A 471 -10.33 13.45 10.50
C LEU A 471 -10.92 13.90 9.16
N GLN A 472 -10.35 13.45 8.04
CA GLN A 472 -10.79 13.79 6.70
C GLN A 472 -12.05 13.01 6.31
N VAL A 473 -12.02 11.68 6.43
CA VAL A 473 -13.10 10.82 5.91
C VAL A 473 -14.35 10.78 6.79
N ASN A 474 -14.24 11.15 8.06
CA ASN A 474 -15.35 11.10 9.00
C ASN A 474 -15.33 12.30 9.96
N PRO A 475 -15.48 13.53 9.41
CA PRO A 475 -15.37 14.76 10.16
C PRO A 475 -16.45 14.88 11.24
N GLU A 476 -17.66 14.35 10.99
CA GLU A 476 -18.74 14.33 11.98
C GLU A 476 -18.38 13.48 13.20
N LEU A 477 -17.86 12.25 13.00
CA LEU A 477 -17.39 11.42 14.11
C LEU A 477 -16.21 12.08 14.83
N SER A 478 -15.28 12.67 14.08
CA SER A 478 -14.12 13.37 14.64
C SER A 478 -14.52 14.56 15.51
N SER A 479 -15.57 15.30 15.12
CA SER A 479 -16.16 16.38 15.93
C SER A 479 -16.76 15.81 17.20
N LEU A 480 -17.56 14.74 17.11
CA LEU A 480 -18.16 14.10 18.29
C LEU A 480 -17.11 13.63 19.30
N ILE A 481 -16.03 13.01 18.82
CA ILE A 481 -14.90 12.59 19.67
C ILE A 481 -14.28 13.81 20.34
N THR A 482 -14.05 14.88 19.59
CA THR A 482 -13.45 16.12 20.11
C THR A 482 -14.35 16.78 21.16
N ASP A 483 -15.67 16.77 20.99
CA ASP A 483 -16.64 17.32 21.96
C ASP A 483 -16.52 16.64 23.33
N VAL A 484 -16.30 15.31 23.36
CA VAL A 484 -16.34 14.54 24.61
C VAL A 484 -14.98 14.32 25.27
N ILE A 485 -13.88 14.22 24.50
CA ILE A 485 -12.53 13.99 25.05
C ILE A 485 -11.53 15.13 24.78
N GLY A 486 -11.94 16.20 24.11
CA GLY A 486 -11.09 17.32 23.73
C GLY A 486 -10.21 17.03 22.51
N PRO A 487 -9.55 18.04 21.90
CA PRO A 487 -8.83 17.90 20.62
C PRO A 487 -7.46 17.22 20.74
N GLN A 488 -7.00 16.88 21.95
CA GLN A 488 -5.64 16.37 22.16
C GLN A 488 -5.38 15.04 21.45
N TRP A 489 -6.41 14.25 21.15
CA TRP A 489 -6.28 12.99 20.41
C TRP A 489 -5.73 13.19 18.99
N ILE A 490 -5.94 14.36 18.40
CA ILE A 490 -5.46 14.69 17.05
C ILE A 490 -3.94 14.69 16.97
N THR A 491 -3.24 15.15 18.01
CA THR A 491 -1.77 15.12 18.06
C THR A 491 -1.24 13.94 18.87
N ARG A 492 -2.11 13.30 19.67
CA ARG A 492 -1.79 12.15 20.52
C ARG A 492 -2.87 11.08 20.39
N PRO A 493 -2.86 10.27 19.31
CA PRO A 493 -3.94 9.33 19.00
C PRO A 493 -4.23 8.30 20.10
N ASN A 494 -3.24 8.01 20.96
CA ASN A 494 -3.45 7.16 22.13
C ASN A 494 -4.50 7.70 23.12
N GLN A 495 -4.83 9.00 23.08
CA GLN A 495 -5.89 9.60 23.90
C GLN A 495 -7.31 9.15 23.48
N LEU A 496 -7.48 8.54 22.30
CA LEU A 496 -8.75 7.93 21.88
C LEU A 496 -9.26 6.91 22.92
N ILE A 497 -8.37 6.30 23.71
CA ILE A 497 -8.75 5.38 24.79
C ILE A 497 -9.71 6.02 25.81
N SER A 498 -9.68 7.34 25.95
CA SER A 498 -10.58 8.09 26.83
C SER A 498 -12.05 7.98 26.45
N LEU A 499 -12.37 7.56 25.21
CA LEU A 499 -13.72 7.28 24.73
C LEU A 499 -14.38 6.11 25.47
N LEU A 500 -13.61 5.21 26.09
CA LEU A 500 -14.17 4.11 26.88
C LEU A 500 -15.10 4.59 28.00
N ARG A 501 -14.86 5.79 28.55
CA ARG A 501 -15.72 6.43 29.56
C ARG A 501 -17.14 6.72 29.06
N TYR A 502 -17.30 6.87 27.74
CA TYR A 502 -18.56 7.17 27.06
C TYR A 502 -19.09 5.96 26.27
N SER A 503 -18.42 4.80 26.34
CA SER A 503 -18.80 3.60 25.58
C SER A 503 -20.17 3.05 25.97
N ARG A 504 -20.76 3.47 27.09
CA ARG A 504 -22.11 3.12 27.56
C ARG A 504 -23.01 4.34 27.77
N ASP A 505 -22.59 5.51 27.30
CA ASP A 505 -23.36 6.74 27.41
C ASP A 505 -24.37 6.82 26.26
N GLU A 506 -25.63 6.41 26.51
CA GLU A 506 -26.67 6.27 25.49
C GLU A 506 -26.84 7.53 24.61
N PRO A 507 -26.93 8.77 25.15
CA PRO A 507 -27.06 9.97 24.32
C PRO A 507 -25.88 10.18 23.36
N PHE A 508 -24.66 9.84 23.79
CA PHE A 508 -23.49 9.92 22.93
C PHE A 508 -23.51 8.82 21.87
N LEU A 509 -23.82 7.57 22.24
CA LEU A 509 -23.89 6.45 21.30
C LEU A 509 -24.98 6.65 20.25
N ASP A 510 -26.11 7.27 20.60
CA ASP A 510 -27.16 7.61 19.62
C ASP A 510 -26.65 8.62 18.58
N ARG A 511 -25.95 9.69 19.00
CA ARG A 511 -25.32 10.64 18.06
C ARG A 511 -24.31 9.95 17.14
N VAL A 512 -23.53 9.00 17.68
CA VAL A 512 -22.56 8.22 16.88
C VAL A 512 -23.28 7.30 15.88
N SER A 513 -24.38 6.66 16.31
CA SER A 513 -25.22 5.82 15.45
C SER A 513 -25.83 6.63 14.30
N GLU A 514 -26.25 7.87 14.54
CA GLU A 514 -26.74 8.78 13.50
C GLU A 514 -25.65 9.15 12.49
N VAL A 515 -24.42 9.40 12.95
CA VAL A 515 -23.27 9.65 12.05
C VAL A 515 -23.03 8.43 11.16
N LYS A 516 -23.03 7.22 11.73
CA LYS A 516 -22.90 5.98 10.95
C LYS A 516 -24.00 5.86 9.89
N LEU A 517 -25.25 6.12 10.26
CA LEU A 517 -26.39 6.07 9.35
C LEU A 517 -26.26 7.09 8.21
N ARG A 518 -25.85 8.33 8.50
CA ARG A 518 -25.59 9.35 7.46
C ARG A 518 -24.47 8.95 6.52
N ASN A 519 -23.39 8.35 7.03
CA ASN A 519 -22.31 7.82 6.19
C ASN A 519 -22.81 6.68 5.30
N LYS A 520 -23.66 5.80 5.82
CA LYS A 520 -24.31 4.73 5.03
C LYS A 520 -25.23 5.27 3.94
N ALA A 521 -26.01 6.30 4.24
CA ALA A 521 -26.84 6.98 3.25
C ALA A 521 -26.00 7.63 2.14
N LYS A 522 -24.88 8.30 2.48
CA LYS A 522 -23.93 8.85 1.50
C LYS A 522 -23.37 7.75 0.59
N LEU A 523 -22.98 6.60 1.15
CA LEU A 523 -22.48 5.47 0.37
C LEU A 523 -23.59 4.83 -0.48
N ALA A 524 -24.80 4.67 0.06
CA ALA A 524 -25.95 4.14 -0.67
C ALA A 524 -26.28 4.99 -1.92
N ASN A 525 -26.29 6.32 -1.77
CA ASN A 525 -26.45 7.25 -2.88
C ASN A 525 -25.34 7.10 -3.92
N PHE A 526 -24.08 7.02 -3.47
CA PHE A 526 -22.94 6.79 -4.37
C PHE A 526 -23.05 5.46 -5.12
N ILE A 527 -23.44 4.37 -4.44
CA ILE A 527 -23.68 3.06 -5.07
C ILE A 527 -24.76 3.20 -6.13
N HIS A 528 -25.87 3.87 -5.83
CA HIS A 528 -26.97 4.08 -6.77
C HIS A 528 -26.51 4.89 -7.99
N GLU A 529 -25.81 6.00 -7.79
CA GLU A 529 -25.28 6.84 -8.88
C GLU A 529 -24.31 6.08 -9.80
N LYS A 530 -23.49 5.18 -9.24
CA LYS A 530 -22.47 4.45 -10.03
C LYS A 530 -22.98 3.16 -10.66
N THR A 531 -23.93 2.48 -10.03
CA THR A 531 -24.31 1.11 -10.42
C THR A 531 -25.80 0.97 -10.75
N GLY A 532 -26.63 1.95 -10.39
CA GLY A 532 -28.09 1.86 -10.43
C GLY A 532 -28.70 1.00 -9.32
N ILE A 533 -27.88 0.29 -8.52
CA ILE A 533 -28.36 -0.58 -7.45
C ILE A 533 -28.82 0.28 -6.27
N THR A 534 -30.06 0.07 -5.83
CA THR A 534 -30.57 0.67 -4.59
C THR A 534 -30.28 -0.28 -3.43
N VAL A 535 -29.62 0.23 -2.39
CA VAL A 535 -29.28 -0.52 -1.18
C VAL A 535 -29.93 0.14 0.03
N ASN A 536 -30.33 -0.67 1.02
CA ASN A 536 -30.97 -0.19 2.24
C ASN A 536 -29.92 0.27 3.26
N GLU A 537 -29.88 1.56 3.61
CA GLU A 537 -28.96 2.13 4.60
C GLU A 537 -29.16 1.60 6.03
N HIS A 538 -30.29 0.93 6.32
CA HIS A 538 -30.54 0.23 7.58
C HIS A 538 -30.10 -1.24 7.58
N SER A 539 -29.71 -1.79 6.43
CA SER A 539 -29.12 -3.14 6.34
C SER A 539 -27.69 -3.14 6.90
N ILE A 540 -27.18 -4.30 7.34
CA ILE A 540 -25.76 -4.43 7.71
C ILE A 540 -24.92 -4.16 6.46
N PHE A 541 -24.03 -3.17 6.52
CA PHE A 541 -23.03 -2.95 5.46
C PHE A 541 -21.81 -3.84 5.75
N ASP A 542 -21.77 -4.97 5.07
CA ASP A 542 -20.75 -6.02 5.20
C ASP A 542 -19.71 -5.87 4.09
N VAL A 543 -18.48 -5.52 4.47
CA VAL A 543 -17.51 -4.94 3.52
C VAL A 543 -16.21 -5.74 3.47
N GLN A 544 -15.86 -6.18 2.25
CA GLN A 544 -14.56 -6.78 1.94
C GLN A 544 -13.84 -5.99 0.83
N ILE A 545 -13.05 -4.99 1.23
CA ILE A 545 -12.24 -4.15 0.31
C ILE A 545 -10.74 -4.40 0.46
N LYS A 546 -10.19 -5.18 -0.47
CA LYS A 546 -8.76 -5.54 -0.53
C LYS A 546 -8.44 -6.13 -1.89
N ARG A 547 -7.14 -6.22 -2.22
CA ARG A 547 -6.67 -6.89 -3.44
C ARG A 547 -7.31 -8.27 -3.57
N LEU A 548 -7.66 -8.69 -4.79
CA LEU A 548 -8.26 -10.00 -4.98
C LEU A 548 -7.16 -11.07 -5.04
N HIS A 549 -7.24 -12.05 -4.15
CA HIS A 549 -6.28 -13.15 -4.06
C HIS A 549 -6.92 -14.33 -3.33
N GLU A 550 -6.59 -15.56 -3.73
CA GLU A 550 -7.08 -16.78 -3.08
C GLU A 550 -6.93 -16.78 -1.55
N TYR A 551 -5.76 -16.45 -1.00
CA TYR A 551 -5.55 -16.43 0.46
C TYR A 551 -6.37 -15.37 1.20
N LYS A 552 -6.87 -14.32 0.51
CA LYS A 552 -7.74 -13.28 1.10
C LYS A 552 -9.21 -13.70 1.13
N ARG A 553 -9.52 -14.83 0.48
CA ARG A 553 -10.77 -15.57 0.55
C ARG A 553 -12.03 -14.76 0.29
N GLN A 554 -12.02 -13.87 -0.71
CA GLN A 554 -13.28 -13.38 -1.29
C GLN A 554 -14.17 -14.52 -1.76
N LEU A 555 -13.58 -15.67 -2.11
CA LEU A 555 -14.30 -16.90 -2.42
C LEU A 555 -15.10 -17.46 -1.23
N LEU A 556 -14.56 -17.40 0.00
CA LEU A 556 -15.28 -17.80 1.21
C LEU A 556 -16.48 -16.89 1.48
N ASN A 557 -16.28 -15.57 1.34
CA ASN A 557 -17.36 -14.61 1.50
C ASN A 557 -18.49 -14.83 0.48
N ILE A 558 -18.16 -14.97 -0.81
CA ILE A 558 -19.20 -15.22 -1.82
C ILE A 558 -19.89 -16.57 -1.63
N PHE A 559 -19.25 -17.59 -1.05
CA PHE A 559 -19.91 -18.85 -0.68
C PHE A 559 -20.93 -18.64 0.44
N HIS A 560 -20.62 -17.82 1.45
CA HIS A 560 -21.58 -17.45 2.49
C HIS A 560 -22.77 -16.68 1.90
N VAL A 561 -22.54 -15.76 0.97
CA VAL A 561 -23.62 -15.06 0.24
C VAL A 561 -24.50 -16.04 -0.54
N ILE A 562 -23.92 -17.02 -1.24
CA ILE A 562 -24.68 -18.05 -1.97
C ILE A 562 -25.50 -18.90 -0.98
N HIS A 563 -24.93 -19.25 0.19
CA HIS A 563 -25.66 -19.95 1.24
C HIS A 563 -26.87 -19.15 1.74
N LEU A 564 -26.70 -17.89 2.13
CA LEU A 564 -27.81 -17.03 2.56
C LEU A 564 -28.89 -16.90 1.47
N TYR A 565 -28.48 -16.77 0.22
CA TYR A 565 -29.41 -16.73 -0.91
C TYR A 565 -30.20 -18.03 -1.01
N ASN A 566 -29.54 -19.20 -0.94
CA ASN A 566 -30.19 -20.51 -0.96
C ASN A 566 -31.20 -20.67 0.19
N GLU A 567 -30.86 -20.27 1.42
CA GLU A 567 -31.77 -20.31 2.58
C GLU A 567 -33.01 -19.42 2.36
N LEU A 568 -32.82 -18.23 1.78
CA LEU A 568 -33.94 -17.32 1.43
C LEU A 568 -34.82 -17.88 0.30
N LYS A 569 -34.25 -18.64 -0.64
CA LYS A 569 -35.03 -19.31 -1.69
C LYS A 569 -35.89 -20.43 -1.13
N ASP A 570 -35.35 -21.18 -0.17
CA ASP A 570 -36.06 -22.28 0.47
C ASP A 570 -37.12 -21.75 1.46
N ASN A 571 -36.82 -20.64 2.14
CA ASN A 571 -37.74 -19.94 3.05
C ASN A 571 -37.69 -18.41 2.86
N PRO A 572 -38.50 -17.84 1.94
CA PRO A 572 -38.58 -16.39 1.74
C PRO A 572 -38.96 -15.56 2.99
N ASN A 573 -39.62 -16.20 3.95
CA ASN A 573 -40.06 -15.58 5.20
C ASN A 573 -39.02 -15.72 6.33
N LEU A 574 -37.84 -16.28 6.07
CA LEU A 574 -36.77 -16.40 7.05
C LEU A 574 -36.49 -15.03 7.70
N ASP A 575 -36.60 -14.96 9.02
CA ASP A 575 -36.36 -13.73 9.78
C ASP A 575 -34.86 -13.49 9.90
N ILE A 576 -34.26 -12.91 8.86
CA ILE A 576 -32.88 -12.45 8.86
C ILE A 576 -32.80 -10.92 8.89
N THR A 577 -31.78 -10.39 9.54
CA THR A 577 -31.44 -8.97 9.41
C THR A 577 -30.97 -8.68 7.98
N PRO A 578 -31.55 -7.69 7.28
CA PRO A 578 -31.14 -7.36 5.92
C PRO A 578 -29.63 -7.05 5.83
N ARG A 579 -28.96 -7.51 4.77
CA ARG A 579 -27.52 -7.30 4.56
C ARG A 579 -27.19 -6.81 3.15
N THR A 580 -26.24 -5.89 3.08
CA THR A 580 -25.62 -5.43 1.83
C THR A 580 -24.14 -5.80 1.86
N PHE A 581 -23.76 -6.78 1.05
CA PHE A 581 -22.37 -7.18 0.86
C PHE A 581 -21.69 -6.27 -0.16
N ILE A 582 -20.57 -5.64 0.21
CA ILE A 582 -19.85 -4.66 -0.62
C ILE A 582 -18.42 -5.16 -0.84
N PHE A 583 -18.11 -5.45 -2.10
CA PHE A 583 -16.79 -5.85 -2.56
C PHE A 583 -16.12 -4.70 -3.30
N GLY A 584 -14.81 -4.60 -3.13
CA GLY A 584 -13.96 -3.70 -3.92
C GLY A 584 -12.56 -4.27 -4.00
N ALA A 585 -12.17 -4.74 -5.18
CA ALA A 585 -10.94 -5.50 -5.36
C ALA A 585 -10.44 -5.43 -6.80
N LYS A 586 -9.11 -5.41 -6.97
CA LYS A 586 -8.44 -5.59 -8.27
C LYS A 586 -7.69 -6.93 -8.26
N ALA A 587 -7.81 -7.71 -9.32
CA ALA A 587 -6.98 -8.89 -9.57
C ALA A 587 -5.75 -8.51 -10.41
N ALA A 588 -4.61 -9.17 -10.23
CA ALA A 588 -3.48 -8.95 -11.13
C ALA A 588 -3.83 -9.38 -12.57
N PRO A 589 -3.30 -8.73 -13.62
CA PRO A 589 -3.72 -8.99 -15.01
C PRO A 589 -3.56 -10.45 -15.44
N SER A 590 -2.50 -11.12 -14.97
CA SER A 590 -2.18 -12.52 -15.27
C SER A 590 -2.86 -13.53 -14.33
N TYR A 591 -3.60 -13.09 -13.32
CA TYR A 591 -4.19 -13.98 -12.31
C TYR A 591 -5.62 -14.38 -12.69
N TYR A 592 -5.73 -15.39 -13.57
CA TYR A 592 -7.00 -15.84 -14.13
C TYR A 592 -8.02 -16.32 -13.07
N PHE A 593 -7.60 -17.15 -12.11
CA PHE A 593 -8.49 -17.63 -11.04
C PHE A 593 -9.10 -16.48 -10.23
N ALA A 594 -8.28 -15.48 -9.87
CA ALA A 594 -8.78 -14.28 -9.21
C ALA A 594 -9.83 -13.55 -10.08
N LYS A 595 -9.56 -13.35 -11.37
CA LYS A 595 -10.55 -12.74 -12.28
C LYS A 595 -11.86 -13.52 -12.37
N GLU A 596 -11.80 -14.85 -12.29
CA GLU A 596 -12.98 -15.71 -12.26
C GLU A 596 -13.80 -15.52 -10.97
N VAL A 597 -13.15 -15.36 -9.81
CA VAL A 597 -13.83 -15.03 -8.55
C VAL A 597 -14.52 -13.65 -8.62
N ILE A 598 -13.89 -12.64 -9.24
CA ILE A 598 -14.55 -11.34 -9.50
C ILE A 598 -15.82 -11.53 -10.34
N LYS A 599 -15.73 -12.38 -11.36
CA LYS A 599 -16.87 -12.69 -12.22
C LYS A 599 -17.99 -13.38 -11.47
N LEU A 600 -17.68 -14.34 -10.61
CA LEU A 600 -18.65 -15.01 -9.76
C LEU A 600 -19.39 -14.01 -8.86
N ILE A 601 -18.66 -13.09 -8.21
CA ILE A 601 -19.26 -12.06 -7.36
C ILE A 601 -20.23 -11.18 -8.16
N ASN A 602 -19.81 -10.68 -9.32
CA ASN A 602 -20.65 -9.84 -10.18
C ASN A 602 -21.87 -10.59 -10.71
N ARG A 603 -21.72 -11.88 -11.03
CA ARG A 603 -22.82 -12.71 -11.50
C ARG A 603 -23.85 -12.96 -10.39
N MET A 604 -23.40 -13.29 -9.19
CA MET A 604 -24.27 -13.42 -8.03
C MET A 604 -24.96 -12.11 -7.69
N ALA A 605 -24.27 -10.98 -7.77
CA ALA A 605 -24.88 -9.66 -7.61
C ALA A 605 -26.01 -9.41 -8.63
N SER A 606 -25.80 -9.77 -9.89
CA SER A 606 -26.84 -9.65 -10.92
C SER A 606 -28.06 -10.53 -10.63
N ILE A 607 -27.87 -11.75 -10.10
CA ILE A 607 -28.99 -12.65 -9.76
C ILE A 607 -29.74 -12.14 -8.52
N ILE A 608 -29.01 -11.96 -7.41
CA ILE A 608 -29.57 -11.62 -6.10
C ILE A 608 -30.30 -10.27 -6.14
N ASN A 609 -29.69 -9.25 -6.73
CA ASN A 609 -30.25 -7.89 -6.69
C ASN A 609 -31.54 -7.75 -7.51
N ASN A 610 -31.81 -8.68 -8.43
CA ASN A 610 -33.01 -8.70 -9.28
C ASN A 610 -34.04 -9.77 -8.86
N ASP A 611 -33.79 -10.54 -7.79
CA ASP A 611 -34.71 -11.56 -7.32
C ASP A 611 -35.73 -10.96 -6.34
N ALA A 612 -36.94 -10.69 -6.82
CA ALA A 612 -38.01 -10.16 -5.99
C ALA A 612 -38.49 -11.14 -4.89
N SER A 613 -38.21 -12.45 -5.02
CA SER A 613 -38.70 -13.44 -4.05
C SER A 613 -38.01 -13.37 -2.68
N ILE A 614 -36.84 -12.73 -2.60
CA ILE A 614 -36.09 -12.59 -1.34
C ILE A 614 -36.38 -11.29 -0.58
N ASN A 615 -37.36 -10.49 -1.05
CA ASN A 615 -37.87 -9.28 -0.38
C ASN A 615 -36.77 -8.29 0.05
N ASP A 616 -35.76 -8.06 -0.81
CA ASP A 616 -34.64 -7.14 -0.57
C ASP A 616 -33.83 -7.39 0.73
N LYS A 617 -33.91 -8.61 1.30
CA LYS A 617 -33.16 -9.00 2.49
C LYS A 617 -31.65 -9.14 2.23
N LEU A 618 -31.26 -9.35 0.99
CA LEU A 618 -29.86 -9.52 0.59
C LEU A 618 -29.56 -8.68 -0.65
N LYS A 619 -28.50 -7.89 -0.60
CA LYS A 619 -27.92 -7.19 -1.74
C LYS A 619 -26.43 -7.47 -1.83
N VAL A 620 -25.90 -7.49 -3.05
CA VAL A 620 -24.46 -7.66 -3.31
C VAL A 620 -24.01 -6.58 -4.28
N VAL A 621 -22.95 -5.87 -3.94
CA VAL A 621 -22.40 -4.76 -4.74
C VAL A 621 -20.92 -5.02 -4.95
N PHE A 622 -20.48 -4.96 -6.22
CA PHE A 622 -19.07 -4.88 -6.55
C PHE A 622 -18.77 -3.47 -7.04
N LEU A 623 -18.00 -2.71 -6.28
CA LEU A 623 -17.56 -1.38 -6.69
C LEU A 623 -16.24 -1.49 -7.45
N GLU A 624 -16.31 -1.18 -8.74
CA GLU A 624 -15.15 -1.23 -9.63
C GLU A 624 -14.10 -0.17 -9.30
N ASN A 625 -12.88 -0.42 -9.75
CA ASN A 625 -11.74 0.49 -9.67
C ASN A 625 -11.38 0.93 -8.25
N TYR A 626 -11.38 0.00 -7.30
CA TYR A 626 -11.01 0.30 -5.92
C TYR A 626 -9.65 1.01 -5.80
N ASN A 627 -9.69 2.19 -5.19
CA ASN A 627 -8.57 3.12 -4.96
C ASN A 627 -8.74 3.84 -3.60
N VAL A 628 -7.94 4.87 -3.31
CA VAL A 628 -8.01 5.57 -2.02
C VAL A 628 -9.31 6.33 -1.89
N SER A 629 -9.72 7.10 -2.90
CA SER A 629 -10.95 7.88 -2.83
C SER A 629 -12.22 7.03 -2.74
N LEU A 630 -12.25 5.84 -3.30
CA LEU A 630 -13.34 4.89 -3.07
C LEU A 630 -13.32 4.36 -1.63
N ALA A 631 -12.15 4.04 -1.10
CA ALA A 631 -12.00 3.61 0.29
C ALA A 631 -12.45 4.69 1.30
N GLU A 632 -12.17 5.96 1.00
CA GLU A 632 -12.60 7.13 1.80
C GLU A 632 -14.13 7.22 1.93
N LYS A 633 -14.89 6.75 0.93
CA LYS A 633 -16.36 6.67 0.98
C LYS A 633 -16.87 5.41 1.69
N ILE A 634 -16.21 4.27 1.48
CA ILE A 634 -16.67 2.97 1.99
C ILE A 634 -16.42 2.82 3.50
N ILE A 635 -15.23 3.19 3.96
CA ILE A 635 -14.77 2.91 5.34
C ILE A 635 -15.66 3.55 6.42
N PRO A 636 -16.04 4.83 6.32
CA PRO A 636 -16.90 5.46 7.33
C PRO A 636 -18.30 4.83 7.45
N ALA A 637 -18.80 4.24 6.36
CA ALA A 637 -20.12 3.61 6.27
C ALA A 637 -20.13 2.13 6.65
N THR A 638 -18.96 1.51 6.86
CA THR A 638 -18.86 0.07 7.11
C THR A 638 -19.39 -0.31 8.51
N ASP A 639 -20.21 -1.36 8.58
CA ASP A 639 -20.63 -2.00 9.84
C ASP A 639 -19.75 -3.21 10.16
N ILE A 640 -19.57 -4.12 9.19
CA ILE A 640 -18.71 -5.31 9.30
C ILE A 640 -17.50 -5.20 8.37
N SER A 641 -16.33 -5.47 8.95
CA SER A 641 -15.03 -5.47 8.30
C SER A 641 -14.57 -6.91 8.06
N GLU A 642 -14.54 -7.36 6.81
CA GLU A 642 -14.16 -8.73 6.46
C GLU A 642 -12.63 -8.92 6.38
N GLN A 643 -12.08 -9.57 7.39
CA GLN A 643 -10.65 -9.81 7.59
C GLN A 643 -10.32 -11.29 7.64
N ILE A 644 -10.81 -11.98 6.62
CA ILE A 644 -10.92 -13.44 6.57
C ILE A 644 -9.77 -14.13 5.84
N SER A 645 -8.56 -13.59 5.85
CA SER A 645 -7.43 -14.27 5.19
C SER A 645 -7.15 -15.63 5.85
N THR A 646 -6.67 -16.64 5.11
CA THR A 646 -6.24 -17.92 5.72
C THR A 646 -5.16 -17.64 6.75
N ALA A 647 -5.30 -18.17 7.97
CA ALA A 647 -4.34 -17.90 9.05
C ALA A 647 -2.90 -18.26 8.63
N SER A 648 -1.92 -17.45 9.04
CA SER A 648 -0.49 -17.44 8.64
C SER A 648 -0.15 -16.71 7.32
N LYS A 649 -1.14 -16.27 6.53
CA LYS A 649 -0.90 -15.69 5.19
C LYS A 649 -0.93 -14.17 5.16
N GLU A 650 -1.63 -13.50 6.08
CA GLU A 650 -1.64 -12.05 6.20
C GLU A 650 -0.56 -11.57 7.17
N ALA A 651 0.44 -10.85 6.64
CA ALA A 651 1.53 -10.33 7.48
C ALA A 651 1.05 -9.31 8.52
N SER A 652 0.03 -8.51 8.20
CA SER A 652 -0.51 -7.47 9.08
C SER A 652 -1.93 -7.09 8.66
N GLY A 653 -2.08 -6.35 7.56
CA GLY A 653 -3.35 -5.72 7.18
C GLY A 653 -3.51 -4.35 7.82
N THR A 654 -3.79 -3.33 6.99
CA THR A 654 -4.07 -1.96 7.44
C THR A 654 -5.50 -1.53 7.17
N GLY A 655 -6.26 -2.29 6.35
CA GLY A 655 -7.68 -2.02 6.10
C GLY A 655 -8.55 -2.23 7.34
N ASN A 656 -8.27 -3.29 8.10
CA ASN A 656 -8.87 -3.58 9.40
C ASN A 656 -8.69 -2.41 10.40
N MET A 657 -7.50 -1.82 10.48
CA MET A 657 -7.22 -0.68 11.35
C MET A 657 -8.08 0.54 11.00
N LYS A 658 -8.31 0.80 9.69
CA LYS A 658 -9.12 1.95 9.24
C LYS A 658 -10.59 1.76 9.59
N MET A 659 -11.08 0.55 9.36
CA MET A 659 -12.47 0.18 9.65
C MET A 659 -12.73 0.18 11.16
N MET A 660 -11.84 -0.40 11.97
CA MET A 660 -11.87 -0.33 13.43
C MET A 660 -11.91 1.12 13.93
N MET A 661 -11.05 1.99 13.37
CA MET A 661 -11.01 3.42 13.73
C MET A 661 -12.33 4.14 13.47
N ASN A 662 -13.08 3.71 12.44
CA ASN A 662 -14.40 4.24 12.08
C ASN A 662 -15.58 3.45 12.69
N GLY A 663 -15.31 2.60 13.69
CA GLY A 663 -16.34 1.89 14.45
C GLY A 663 -16.93 0.66 13.77
N ALA A 664 -16.32 0.15 12.70
CA ALA A 664 -16.72 -1.14 12.13
C ALA A 664 -16.19 -2.29 13.01
N LEU A 665 -16.99 -3.35 13.14
CA LEU A 665 -16.59 -4.56 13.85
C LEU A 665 -15.94 -5.55 12.90
N THR A 666 -14.91 -6.24 13.36
CA THR A 666 -14.17 -7.19 12.51
C THR A 666 -14.78 -8.58 12.61
N VAL A 667 -15.03 -9.19 11.46
CA VAL A 667 -15.16 -10.64 11.29
C VAL A 667 -13.85 -11.12 10.69
N GLY A 668 -13.13 -12.02 11.35
CA GLY A 668 -11.80 -12.35 10.90
C GLY A 668 -11.17 -13.57 11.55
N THR A 669 -10.13 -14.07 10.89
CA THR A 669 -9.28 -15.14 11.42
C THR A 669 -8.26 -14.61 12.42
N LEU A 670 -7.66 -15.52 13.20
CA LEU A 670 -6.49 -15.24 14.04
C LEU A 670 -5.22 -15.10 13.20
N ASP A 671 -5.16 -14.02 12.43
CA ASP A 671 -4.06 -13.72 11.53
C ASP A 671 -3.69 -12.23 11.51
N GLY A 672 -2.45 -11.93 11.12
CA GLY A 672 -1.94 -10.56 10.99
C GLY A 672 -2.27 -9.65 12.18
N ALA A 673 -2.79 -8.47 11.90
CA ALA A 673 -3.17 -7.47 12.88
C ALA A 673 -4.51 -7.74 13.57
N ASN A 674 -5.31 -8.73 13.12
CA ASN A 674 -6.56 -9.10 13.81
C ASN A 674 -6.28 -9.62 15.23
N ILE A 675 -5.14 -10.30 15.42
CA ILE A 675 -4.68 -10.75 16.74
C ILE A 675 -4.44 -9.54 17.64
N GLU A 676 -3.73 -8.52 17.15
CA GLU A 676 -3.46 -7.31 17.92
C GLU A 676 -4.73 -6.52 18.21
N ILE A 677 -5.70 -6.49 17.28
CA ILE A 677 -7.02 -5.89 17.50
C ILE A 677 -7.76 -6.65 18.61
N ARG A 678 -7.89 -7.98 18.50
CA ARG A 678 -8.54 -8.84 19.50
C ARG A 678 -7.89 -8.69 20.88
N ASP A 679 -6.57 -8.72 20.96
CA ASP A 679 -5.83 -8.59 22.22
C ASP A 679 -6.11 -7.23 22.90
N LEU A 680 -6.45 -6.18 22.14
CA LEU A 680 -6.81 -4.86 22.66
C LEU A 680 -8.28 -4.72 23.03
N VAL A 681 -9.19 -5.13 22.14
CA VAL A 681 -10.64 -4.93 22.33
C VAL A 681 -11.30 -6.04 23.15
N GLY A 682 -10.65 -7.20 23.25
CA GLY A 682 -11.17 -8.41 23.88
C GLY A 682 -12.18 -9.17 23.01
N ASP A 683 -12.34 -10.47 23.29
CA ASP A 683 -13.17 -11.39 22.49
C ASP A 683 -14.64 -11.01 22.37
N ARG A 684 -15.13 -10.12 23.25
CA ARG A 684 -16.52 -9.62 23.21
C ARG A 684 -16.77 -8.53 22.17
N ASN A 685 -15.72 -7.97 21.57
CA ASN A 685 -15.80 -6.80 20.69
C ASN A 685 -15.28 -7.09 19.27
N ILE A 686 -15.10 -8.36 18.92
CA ILE A 686 -14.62 -8.84 17.62
C ILE A 686 -15.17 -10.26 17.38
N PHE A 687 -15.45 -10.62 16.13
CA PHE A 687 -15.95 -11.94 15.75
C PHE A 687 -14.81 -12.76 15.13
N ILE A 688 -14.19 -13.61 15.93
CA ILE A 688 -13.08 -14.47 15.50
C ILE A 688 -13.58 -15.87 15.15
N PHE A 689 -13.07 -16.42 14.04
CA PHE A 689 -13.41 -17.79 13.61
C PHE A 689 -12.24 -18.50 12.92
N GLY A 690 -12.47 -19.79 12.63
CA GLY A 690 -11.65 -20.60 11.74
C GLY A 690 -10.37 -21.14 12.36
N LEU A 691 -9.58 -21.81 11.52
CA LEU A 691 -8.31 -22.42 11.91
C LEU A 691 -7.29 -21.39 12.42
N THR A 692 -6.49 -21.82 13.39
CA THR A 692 -5.28 -21.11 13.83
C THR A 692 -4.13 -21.29 12.85
N ALA A 693 -3.13 -20.40 12.92
CA ALA A 693 -1.93 -20.50 12.08
C ALA A 693 -1.16 -21.83 12.28
N ASP A 694 -1.13 -22.36 13.50
CA ASP A 694 -0.44 -23.62 13.79
C ASP A 694 -1.21 -24.83 13.21
N GLU A 695 -2.55 -24.82 13.22
CA GLU A 695 -3.37 -25.85 12.58
C GLU A 695 -3.23 -25.81 11.05
N VAL A 696 -3.28 -24.63 10.45
CA VAL A 696 -3.06 -24.44 9.00
C VAL A 696 -1.69 -25.00 8.59
N LEU A 697 -0.64 -24.64 9.31
CA LEU A 697 0.72 -25.14 9.03
C LEU A 697 0.83 -26.64 9.29
N HIS A 698 0.14 -27.18 10.30
CA HIS A 698 0.10 -28.62 10.54
C HIS A 698 -0.46 -29.36 9.33
N TYR A 699 -1.58 -28.90 8.75
CA TYR A 699 -2.16 -29.48 7.55
C TYR A 699 -1.23 -29.37 6.34
N TYR A 700 -0.56 -28.23 6.12
CA TYR A 700 0.38 -28.09 5.02
C TYR A 700 1.58 -29.05 5.12
N HIS A 701 2.07 -29.32 6.33
CA HIS A 701 3.24 -30.18 6.53
C HIS A 701 2.93 -31.66 6.63
N HIS A 702 1.78 -32.02 7.22
CA HIS A 702 1.48 -33.41 7.58
C HIS A 702 0.27 -33.98 6.84
N GLY A 703 -0.44 -33.17 6.05
CA GLY A 703 -1.71 -33.56 5.44
C GLY A 703 -2.83 -33.69 6.48
N GLY A 704 -3.84 -34.53 6.21
CA GLY A 704 -4.97 -34.75 7.12
C GLY A 704 -6.23 -33.92 6.83
N TYR A 705 -6.19 -33.08 5.79
CA TYR A 705 -7.35 -32.39 5.25
C TYR A 705 -7.65 -32.89 3.83
N VAL A 706 -8.92 -33.24 3.58
CA VAL A 706 -9.42 -33.64 2.26
C VAL A 706 -10.69 -32.84 1.94
N ALA A 707 -10.61 -31.93 0.98
CA ALA A 707 -11.72 -31.06 0.58
C ALA A 707 -12.96 -31.87 0.12
N ARG A 708 -12.73 -33.02 -0.51
CA ARG A 708 -13.80 -33.94 -0.96
C ARG A 708 -14.61 -34.53 0.18
N ASP A 709 -14.01 -34.72 1.36
CA ASP A 709 -14.75 -35.24 2.51
C ASP A 709 -15.80 -34.23 2.93
N ILE A 710 -15.44 -32.94 3.02
CA ILE A 710 -16.40 -31.86 3.33
C ILE A 710 -17.50 -31.77 2.28
N TYR A 711 -17.15 -31.82 0.99
CA TYR A 711 -18.12 -31.86 -0.10
C TYR A 711 -19.13 -33.02 0.03
N ASN A 712 -18.69 -34.18 0.53
CA ASN A 712 -19.57 -35.34 0.70
C ASN A 712 -20.42 -35.28 1.98
N THR A 713 -20.01 -34.54 3.00
CA THR A 713 -20.65 -34.55 4.34
C THR A 713 -21.44 -33.28 4.68
N ASP A 714 -21.07 -32.11 4.14
CA ASP A 714 -21.78 -30.85 4.37
C ASP A 714 -22.68 -30.52 3.17
N GLU A 715 -23.99 -30.61 3.37
CA GLU A 715 -24.97 -30.40 2.30
C GLU A 715 -24.99 -28.96 1.78
N ARG A 716 -24.66 -27.97 2.62
CA ARG A 716 -24.59 -26.55 2.23
C ARG A 716 -23.43 -26.36 1.25
N VAL A 717 -22.27 -26.90 1.59
CA VAL A 717 -21.07 -26.85 0.74
C VAL A 717 -21.30 -27.63 -0.56
N ARG A 718 -21.86 -28.85 -0.47
CA ARG A 718 -22.20 -29.66 -1.64
C ARG A 718 -23.09 -28.90 -2.61
N ARG A 719 -24.18 -28.29 -2.11
CA ARG A 719 -25.11 -27.51 -2.92
C ARG A 719 -24.42 -26.35 -3.64
N ILE A 720 -23.56 -25.59 -2.97
CA ILE A 720 -22.83 -24.46 -3.59
C ILE A 720 -21.92 -24.97 -4.71
N LEU A 721 -21.14 -26.02 -4.44
CA LEU A 721 -20.20 -26.58 -5.40
C LEU A 721 -20.91 -27.22 -6.60
N ASP A 722 -22.03 -27.92 -6.38
CA ASP A 722 -22.86 -28.47 -7.45
C ASP A 722 -23.48 -27.35 -8.30
N GLN A 723 -23.96 -26.26 -7.69
CA GLN A 723 -24.47 -25.10 -8.43
C GLN A 723 -23.42 -24.45 -9.34
N LEU A 724 -22.15 -24.42 -8.91
CA LEU A 724 -21.03 -23.96 -9.75
C LEU A 724 -20.75 -24.93 -10.90
N ASN A 725 -20.82 -26.23 -10.65
CA ASN A 725 -20.52 -27.28 -11.64
C ASN A 725 -21.66 -27.52 -12.64
N GLU A 726 -22.92 -27.38 -12.23
CA GLU A 726 -24.10 -27.60 -13.08
C GLU A 726 -24.47 -26.34 -13.88
N GLY A 727 -23.76 -25.23 -13.67
CA GLY A 727 -23.99 -23.98 -14.38
C GLY A 727 -25.21 -23.20 -13.88
N ALA A 728 -25.68 -23.43 -12.65
CA ALA A 728 -26.83 -22.71 -12.08
C ALA A 728 -26.64 -21.19 -12.06
N PHE A 729 -25.38 -20.75 -11.93
CA PHE A 729 -25.01 -19.34 -11.97
C PHE A 729 -24.48 -18.90 -13.34
N GLY A 730 -24.19 -19.82 -14.27
CA GLY A 730 -23.63 -19.50 -15.58
C GLY A 730 -24.67 -18.98 -16.57
N SER A 731 -24.21 -18.19 -17.54
CA SER A 731 -24.83 -18.05 -18.87
C SER A 731 -24.49 -19.24 -19.78
N GLN A 732 -23.41 -19.97 -19.45
CA GLN A 732 -22.96 -21.19 -20.10
C GLN A 732 -22.74 -22.29 -19.05
N GLU A 733 -22.89 -23.54 -19.45
CA GLU A 733 -22.81 -24.73 -18.56
C GLU A 733 -21.44 -24.89 -17.86
N ILE A 734 -20.38 -24.24 -18.35
CA ILE A 734 -19.00 -24.44 -17.88
C ILE A 734 -18.39 -23.23 -17.14
N GLU A 735 -19.14 -22.15 -16.98
CA GLU A 735 -18.58 -20.81 -16.69
C GLU A 735 -17.85 -20.64 -15.35
N PHE A 736 -18.12 -21.50 -14.36
CA PHE A 736 -17.47 -21.50 -13.03
C PHE A 736 -16.93 -22.88 -12.61
N LYS A 737 -16.77 -23.80 -13.57
CA LYS A 737 -16.28 -25.16 -13.29
C LYS A 737 -14.83 -25.14 -12.80
N ASP A 738 -14.03 -24.16 -13.21
CA ASP A 738 -12.63 -24.06 -12.80
C ASP A 738 -12.52 -23.79 -11.30
N ILE A 739 -13.44 -23.01 -10.70
CA ILE A 739 -13.55 -22.87 -9.24
C ILE A 739 -13.83 -24.21 -8.56
N TYR A 740 -14.81 -24.97 -9.05
CA TYR A 740 -15.15 -26.29 -8.53
C TYR A 740 -13.96 -27.26 -8.59
N TYR A 741 -13.31 -27.35 -9.76
CA TYR A 741 -12.15 -28.23 -9.93
C TYR A 741 -10.96 -27.76 -9.11
N HIS A 742 -10.71 -26.46 -9.04
CA HIS A 742 -9.61 -25.94 -8.25
C HIS A 742 -9.75 -26.33 -6.78
N ILE A 743 -10.94 -26.17 -6.20
CA ILE A 743 -11.22 -26.54 -4.81
C ILE A 743 -11.07 -28.06 -4.58
N LEU A 744 -11.67 -28.91 -5.42
CA LEU A 744 -11.71 -30.36 -5.15
C LEU A 744 -10.51 -31.16 -5.70
N TYR A 745 -9.81 -30.64 -6.71
CA TYR A 745 -8.64 -31.28 -7.32
C TYR A 745 -7.34 -30.82 -6.66
N HIS A 746 -7.20 -29.52 -6.37
CA HIS A 746 -6.03 -28.99 -5.63
C HIS A 746 -6.21 -29.03 -4.12
N ASN A 747 -7.27 -29.69 -3.65
CA ASN A 747 -7.53 -29.93 -2.24
C ASN A 747 -7.63 -28.63 -1.40
N ASP A 748 -8.30 -27.62 -1.95
CA ASP A 748 -8.63 -26.35 -1.29
C ASP A 748 -7.42 -25.76 -0.53
N PRO A 749 -6.42 -25.24 -1.25
CA PRO A 749 -5.13 -24.85 -0.67
C PRO A 749 -5.23 -23.75 0.39
N TYR A 750 -6.37 -23.06 0.49
CA TYR A 750 -6.62 -21.95 1.40
C TYR A 750 -7.74 -22.23 2.41
N PHE A 751 -8.15 -23.49 2.56
CA PHE A 751 -9.10 -23.92 3.59
C PHE A 751 -10.44 -23.18 3.54
N VAL A 752 -10.90 -22.83 2.33
CA VAL A 752 -12.21 -22.20 2.10
C VAL A 752 -13.33 -23.11 2.61
N LEU A 753 -13.31 -24.41 2.29
CA LEU A 753 -14.36 -25.33 2.73
C LEU A 753 -14.20 -25.66 4.21
N LYS A 754 -12.96 -25.77 4.70
CA LYS A 754 -12.68 -26.15 6.08
C LYS A 754 -13.10 -25.10 7.09
N ASP A 755 -12.97 -23.82 6.75
CA ASP A 755 -13.39 -22.70 7.61
C ASP A 755 -14.85 -22.26 7.38
N PHE A 756 -15.57 -22.86 6.41
CA PHE A 756 -16.90 -22.43 6.01
C PHE A 756 -17.92 -22.44 7.16
N ASP A 757 -17.98 -23.54 7.91
CA ASP A 757 -18.93 -23.70 9.02
C ASP A 757 -18.70 -22.67 10.13
N ALA A 758 -17.47 -22.55 10.61
CA ALA A 758 -17.09 -21.57 11.64
C ALA A 758 -17.31 -20.12 11.19
N TYR A 759 -17.18 -19.84 9.88
CA TYR A 759 -17.48 -18.53 9.32
C TYR A 759 -18.98 -18.20 9.39
N ILE A 760 -19.85 -19.18 9.09
CA ILE A 760 -21.30 -19.01 9.24
C ILE A 760 -21.67 -18.78 10.71
N GLU A 761 -21.14 -19.58 11.63
CA GLU A 761 -21.39 -19.40 13.07
C GLU A 761 -21.01 -17.97 13.53
N ALA A 762 -19.88 -17.44 13.04
CA ALA A 762 -19.49 -16.06 13.34
C ALA A 762 -20.50 -15.03 12.83
N HIS A 763 -21.10 -15.25 11.64
CA HIS A 763 -22.12 -14.36 11.10
C HIS A 763 -23.48 -14.49 11.79
N GLU A 764 -23.80 -15.63 12.39
CA GLU A 764 -24.96 -15.77 13.29
C GLU A 764 -24.78 -14.91 14.55
N LEU A 765 -23.57 -14.90 15.12
CA LEU A 765 -23.24 -14.02 16.25
C LEU A 765 -23.29 -12.53 15.88
N VAL A 766 -22.83 -12.17 14.67
CA VAL A 766 -22.97 -10.81 14.13
C VAL A 766 -24.43 -10.40 14.12
N GLU A 767 -25.33 -11.29 13.65
CA GLU A 767 -26.75 -10.98 13.56
C GLU A 767 -27.39 -10.75 14.93
N GLN A 768 -27.08 -11.62 15.88
CA GLN A 768 -27.57 -11.49 17.25
C GLN A 768 -27.10 -10.18 17.88
N ALA A 769 -25.83 -9.83 17.70
CA ALA A 769 -25.25 -8.59 18.21
C ALA A 769 -25.85 -7.35 17.54
N TYR A 770 -26.09 -7.37 16.22
CA TYR A 770 -26.64 -6.23 15.49
C TYR A 770 -28.09 -5.89 15.89
N ARG A 771 -28.88 -6.92 16.24
CA ARG A 771 -30.26 -6.73 16.74
C ARG A 771 -30.29 -6.04 18.11
N ASP A 772 -29.24 -6.16 18.92
CA ASP A 772 -29.05 -5.38 20.15
C ASP A 772 -28.23 -4.12 19.88
N LYS A 773 -28.92 -3.02 19.54
CA LYS A 773 -28.31 -1.72 19.22
C LYS A 773 -27.35 -1.24 20.32
N SER A 774 -27.69 -1.43 21.60
CA SER A 774 -26.87 -0.94 22.71
C SER A 774 -25.54 -1.70 22.78
N THR A 775 -25.60 -3.02 22.71
CA THR A 775 -24.41 -3.88 22.66
C THR A 775 -23.55 -3.58 21.42
N TRP A 776 -24.18 -3.49 20.24
CA TRP A 776 -23.47 -3.17 18.99
C TRP A 776 -22.71 -1.83 19.07
N MET A 777 -23.38 -0.78 19.55
CA MET A 777 -22.76 0.55 19.66
C MET A 777 -21.65 0.59 20.72
N ASN A 778 -21.80 -0.16 21.82
CA ASN A 778 -20.72 -0.33 22.81
C ASN A 778 -19.49 -1.00 22.19
N MET A 779 -19.68 -2.06 21.42
CA MET A 779 -18.59 -2.76 20.72
C MET A 779 -17.91 -1.83 19.72
N SER A 780 -18.71 -1.10 18.92
CA SER A 780 -18.23 -0.16 17.90
C SER A 780 -17.37 0.94 18.53
N MET A 781 -17.86 1.58 19.59
CA MET A 781 -17.13 2.64 20.29
C MET A 781 -15.87 2.13 20.97
N THR A 782 -15.91 0.91 21.52
CA THR A 782 -14.72 0.27 22.11
C THR A 782 -13.63 0.08 21.06
N ASN A 783 -13.99 -0.38 19.85
CA ASN A 783 -13.05 -0.49 18.73
C ASN A 783 -12.44 0.87 18.36
N THR A 784 -13.26 1.92 18.21
CA THR A 784 -12.74 3.27 17.93
C THR A 784 -11.81 3.76 19.05
N ALA A 785 -12.12 3.52 20.32
CA ALA A 785 -11.31 3.94 21.45
C ALA A 785 -9.89 3.32 21.45
N TYR A 786 -9.79 2.02 21.17
CA TYR A 786 -8.50 1.32 21.12
C TYR A 786 -7.69 1.59 19.83
N SER A 787 -8.34 2.14 18.80
CA SER A 787 -7.73 2.32 17.46
C SER A 787 -6.53 3.26 17.45
N GLY A 788 -6.39 4.13 18.47
CA GLY A 788 -5.24 5.01 18.67
C GLY A 788 -3.88 4.30 18.72
N LYS A 789 -3.84 3.02 19.13
CA LYS A 789 -2.62 2.19 19.10
C LYS A 789 -2.12 1.94 17.67
N PHE A 790 -3.01 1.95 16.68
CA PHE A 790 -2.71 1.69 15.28
C PHE A 790 -2.43 2.97 14.46
N SER A 791 -2.24 4.12 15.13
CA SER A 791 -1.74 5.31 14.44
C SER A 791 -0.34 5.07 13.88
N SER A 792 -0.11 5.45 12.62
CA SER A 792 1.22 5.44 12.00
C SER A 792 2.20 6.38 12.69
N ASP A 793 1.73 7.37 13.46
CA ASP A 793 2.62 8.21 14.27
C ASP A 793 3.36 7.38 15.32
N ARG A 794 2.67 6.42 15.93
CA ARG A 794 3.29 5.51 16.91
C ARG A 794 4.34 4.64 16.22
N THR A 795 4.00 4.06 15.07
CA THR A 795 4.94 3.27 14.27
C THR A 795 6.17 4.10 13.88
N ILE A 796 5.99 5.31 13.36
CA ILE A 796 7.11 6.19 12.99
C ILE A 796 7.96 6.61 14.19
N GLN A 797 7.36 6.85 15.36
CA GLN A 797 8.15 7.10 16.58
C GLN A 797 9.04 5.90 16.96
N GLU A 798 8.51 4.68 16.85
CA GLU A 798 9.28 3.44 17.07
C GLU A 798 10.42 3.31 16.05
N TYR A 799 10.15 3.49 14.74
CA TYR A 799 11.20 3.49 13.71
C TYR A 799 12.26 4.58 13.97
N ALA A 800 11.84 5.81 14.23
CA ALA A 800 12.72 6.95 14.44
C ALA A 800 13.63 6.76 15.67
N SER A 801 13.12 6.21 16.76
CA SER A 801 13.87 6.02 18.00
C SER A 801 14.71 4.74 18.02
N GLU A 802 14.20 3.64 17.47
CA GLU A 802 14.83 2.32 17.59
C GLU A 802 15.76 1.99 16.42
N ILE A 803 15.41 2.40 15.20
CA ILE A 803 16.15 2.05 13.97
C ILE A 803 16.90 3.27 13.44
N TRP A 804 16.18 4.32 13.03
CA TRP A 804 16.77 5.42 12.27
C TRP A 804 17.61 6.39 13.11
N LYS A 805 17.30 6.48 14.41
CA LYS A 805 17.90 7.42 15.38
C LYS A 805 17.70 8.89 14.94
N LEU A 806 16.50 9.22 14.47
CA LEU A 806 16.13 10.58 14.10
C LEU A 806 15.81 11.41 15.34
N LYS A 807 16.08 12.72 15.24
CA LYS A 807 15.64 13.71 16.23
C LYS A 807 14.51 14.54 15.63
N ARG A 808 13.57 14.94 16.47
CA ARG A 808 12.56 15.92 16.08
C ARG A 808 13.22 17.25 15.81
N MET A 809 12.65 17.98 14.87
CA MET A 809 13.04 19.33 14.53
C MET A 809 12.15 20.26 15.33
N ASP A 810 12.75 21.14 16.12
CA ASP A 810 12.00 22.04 17.01
C ASP A 810 11.51 23.27 16.25
#